data_AF-A0A2G4F7S4-F1
#
_entry.id   AF-A0A2G4F7S4-F1
#
_cell.length_a   1.000
_cell.length_b   1.000
_cell.length_c   1.000
_cell.angle_alpha   90.00
_cell.angle_beta   90.00
_cell.angle_gamma   90.00
#
_symmetry.space_group_name_H-M   'P 1'
#
loop_
_entity.id
_entity.type
_entity.pdbx_description
1 polymer ?
#
loop_
_entity_poly.entity_id
_entity_poly.type
_entity_poly.pdbx_seq_one_letter_code
_entity_poly.pdbx_strand_id
1 'polypeptide(L)'
;MLADSLNGGLKRDLSVAFELSDAQFAATEFGQGAVGAAATTTEKGVEATAMPVLAQGAKTIVAAPVFSRTVSDGQVRGPAWWALRDYHRLYKQLGWSTSATSSARSTGTPTLRARTLWPNVAAGHPSGPPASSGLPNNSLRNRLYGYSDVYDGDLPATSSNNPNANDFRNGSKSNIVTRPLNVAATPYLQRVTLAFTVNKMRYWDWTEVRRGKFWEWEWGEWIDVRINIQPIVVIHNPFNVRMTWTPGAASGGFKKTPYAAAIGFSDMAGWKFRFKQYKTGTLANPYVYETKITDFFTRQATDSDNDDTFRFYLTKDADATITLEPGELRVFSCEPQIGEWAKSIVLDNTYNIQGGYRDNVWDWNFGKAATKTFNIDNPIGLEIIPGGSLRVRHALSCWPGDQLELNESATGNPMADKTDFLTKSSENTEIVFNDIAQAKYPSPGEKFYMSWYDVEDKYQRPVPDITEWDGREPYPTPTSPPKPADIVTVIDVTAKTSDHAAAPFSTFTHSNPLAAVQRPSASGRIGSAGARGASPSYQLTVRAVDDWMNVINNTGGGKLAYGGDSLEKITGGTRVILAEIPLVQPVSLAQYAHANFGVRDQQPLLSIGNSFASPLIDAKKVLQDNGTSWTEFDQSYLLNASLWDGFFLSSIAPWMKAGKDGAITPAAPTPTDPATLATKTTVPPTDPNEKKSLTQVISDFVNKGMPLDNPRFSLESGRDAGATAAALADYRRSAAVLLNQGAFNVNSTSVTAWTAFLGSAKNLAIADKTAASPEAENNARFPRVQSKDAAAIATGNTNDPSNWAGFANLSDAQIANLANAIVAENKARFAIQTRGERDLIKAPGSRLFGGLTKPATPYLGLSEFINRFLTPETWASRCGALQAAIFRADQTGAGLSDRLFANATDRILTQGSLTTATSSWLPHPENIEASAQTGGSRTHTAMGAPGNLLQSDLLQSLGSALVTRSDTFTLRCYGEAGLDNGEIGSAWMEVVVQRIPEFVDPTNVAETGNSAPKPLKIAPSAATDPTLSTALTPVNNVLGRRFKIVSMRWLKADEI
;
A
#
# COMPACT_ATOMS: atom_id res chain seq x y z
N MET A 1 34.04 0.62 4.31
CA MET A 1 33.67 0.96 5.70
C MET A 1 32.25 1.50 5.70
N LEU A 2 31.47 1.36 6.79
CA LEU A 2 30.07 1.80 6.84
C LEU A 2 29.93 3.27 7.28
N ALA A 3 30.36 4.17 6.39
CA ALA A 3 30.38 5.61 6.62
C ALA A 3 29.22 6.34 5.94
N ASP A 4 28.78 7.45 6.54
CA ASP A 4 28.08 8.51 5.82
C ASP A 4 29.13 9.36 5.06
N SER A 5 28.95 9.47 3.74
CA SER A 5 29.87 10.09 2.80
C SER A 5 29.63 11.59 2.60
N LEU A 6 28.36 12.01 2.58
CA LEU A 6 27.95 13.41 2.44
C LEU A 6 28.30 14.23 3.68
N ASN A 7 28.12 13.61 4.84
CA ASN A 7 27.87 14.29 6.10
C ASN A 7 28.89 13.86 7.19
N GLY A 8 29.60 12.74 6.99
CA GLY A 8 30.62 12.22 7.92
C GLY A 8 30.05 11.39 9.07
N GLY A 9 30.92 10.68 9.80
CA GLY A 9 30.54 9.70 10.83
C GLY A 9 30.27 8.30 10.27
N LEU A 10 29.93 7.34 11.15
CA LEU A 10 29.41 6.02 10.74
C LEU A 10 27.89 6.08 10.56
N LYS A 11 27.37 5.12 9.80
CA LYS A 11 25.93 4.86 9.70
C LYS A 11 25.41 4.17 10.96
N ARG A 12 24.13 4.39 11.32
CA ARG A 12 23.44 3.61 12.38
C ARG A 12 22.76 2.37 11.81
N ASP A 13 22.65 1.33 12.62
CA ASP A 13 22.13 0.02 12.24
C ASP A 13 20.66 -0.17 12.63
N LEU A 14 19.77 -0.15 11.65
CA LEU A 14 18.34 -0.30 11.92
C LEU A 14 17.94 -1.73 12.29
N SER A 15 18.74 -2.75 11.98
CA SER A 15 18.43 -4.14 12.39
C SER A 15 18.47 -4.26 13.92
N VAL A 16 19.57 -3.80 14.52
CA VAL A 16 19.76 -3.82 15.98
C VAL A 16 18.82 -2.83 16.67
N ALA A 17 18.61 -1.63 16.09
CA ALA A 17 17.72 -0.63 16.69
C ALA A 17 16.26 -1.11 16.77
N PHE A 18 15.78 -1.84 15.75
CA PHE A 18 14.39 -2.28 15.70
C PHE A 18 14.13 -3.52 16.57
N GLU A 19 15.13 -4.36 16.84
CA GLU A 19 15.00 -5.50 17.78
C GLU A 19 15.15 -5.14 19.28
N LEU A 20 15.40 -3.88 19.62
CA LEU A 20 15.28 -3.38 21.00
C LEU A 20 13.88 -3.66 21.57
N SER A 21 13.74 -3.82 22.89
CA SER A 21 12.40 -3.80 23.53
C SER A 21 11.70 -2.45 23.32
N ASP A 22 10.38 -2.40 23.47
CA ASP A 22 9.63 -1.14 23.29
C ASP A 22 10.07 -0.07 24.30
N ALA A 23 10.44 -0.45 25.52
CA ALA A 23 11.01 0.46 26.52
C ALA A 23 12.37 1.04 26.09
N GLN A 24 13.27 0.18 25.60
CA GLN A 24 14.58 0.62 25.09
C GLN A 24 14.44 1.47 23.84
N PHE A 25 13.55 1.09 22.91
CA PHE A 25 13.29 1.85 21.68
C PHE A 25 12.69 3.23 21.99
N ALA A 26 11.74 3.32 22.93
CA ALA A 26 11.21 4.59 23.42
C ALA A 26 12.31 5.51 24.00
N ALA A 27 13.32 4.94 24.65
CA ALA A 27 14.48 5.68 25.15
C ALA A 27 15.52 6.06 24.07
N THR A 28 15.42 5.56 22.84
CA THR A 28 16.30 5.99 21.73
C THR A 28 15.85 7.31 21.10
N GLU A 29 16.70 7.87 20.26
CA GLU A 29 16.42 9.00 19.39
C GLU A 29 15.39 8.73 18.27
N PHE A 30 15.03 7.46 18.05
CA PHE A 30 13.91 7.06 17.19
C PHE A 30 12.57 7.00 17.94
N GLY A 31 12.61 7.03 19.28
CA GLY A 31 11.47 6.93 20.16
C GLY A 31 10.97 8.29 20.65
N GLN A 32 11.13 8.53 21.94
CA GLN A 32 10.65 9.69 22.68
C GLN A 32 11.74 10.36 23.53
N GLY A 33 12.80 9.63 23.89
CA GLY A 33 13.43 9.79 25.21
C GLY A 33 14.90 10.21 25.28
N ALA A 34 15.59 10.46 24.17
CA ALA A 34 17.02 10.82 24.22
C ALA A 34 17.42 12.04 23.38
N VAL A 35 18.37 12.80 23.94
CA VAL A 35 19.13 13.86 23.25
C VAL A 35 20.09 13.23 22.25
N GLY A 36 20.05 13.66 20.99
CA GLY A 36 20.89 13.12 19.90
C GLY A 36 20.11 12.65 18.68
N ALA A 37 19.50 13.59 17.96
CA ALA A 37 18.40 13.31 17.02
C ALA A 37 18.66 12.21 15.97
N ALA A 38 17.71 11.28 15.81
CA ALA A 38 17.46 10.60 14.53
C ALA A 38 16.55 11.43 13.61
N ALA A 39 16.07 12.55 14.11
CA ALA A 39 15.00 13.30 13.51
C ALA A 39 15.49 14.01 12.24
N THR A 40 15.20 13.36 11.11
CA THR A 40 14.76 14.05 9.90
C THR A 40 15.81 14.96 9.28
N THR A 41 16.77 14.35 8.56
CA THR A 41 17.69 15.10 7.69
C THR A 41 16.93 15.73 6.53
N THR A 42 16.53 16.98 6.70
CA THR A 42 15.96 17.82 5.64
C THR A 42 17.05 18.36 4.73
N GLU A 43 16.63 19.05 3.67
CA GLU A 43 17.52 19.89 2.88
C GLU A 43 18.23 20.98 3.71
N LYS A 44 17.67 21.38 4.86
CA LYS A 44 18.15 22.45 5.77
C LYS A 44 18.89 21.99 7.03
N GLY A 45 18.83 20.70 7.41
CA GLY A 45 19.48 20.21 8.63
C GLY A 45 18.68 19.13 9.35
N VAL A 46 18.77 19.09 10.69
CA VAL A 46 18.18 18.07 11.57
C VAL A 46 17.12 18.74 12.45
N GLU A 47 15.85 18.31 12.37
CA GLU A 47 14.73 18.90 13.11
C GLU A 47 14.16 17.94 14.17
N ALA A 48 14.65 18.05 15.41
CA ALA A 48 14.29 17.18 16.53
C ALA A 48 12.89 17.45 17.12
N THR A 49 11.83 17.26 16.34
CA THR A 49 10.45 17.53 16.76
C THR A 49 9.63 16.25 16.86
N ALA A 50 9.39 15.78 18.08
CA ALA A 50 8.41 14.72 18.35
C ALA A 50 6.97 15.24 18.11
N MET A 51 6.03 14.32 17.84
CA MET A 51 4.61 14.62 17.63
C MET A 51 3.71 13.91 18.64
N PRO A 52 2.62 14.56 19.11
CA PRO A 52 1.51 13.86 19.73
C PRO A 52 0.82 13.00 18.67
N VAL A 53 0.49 11.77 19.01
CA VAL A 53 -0.25 10.82 18.18
C VAL A 53 -1.43 10.30 19.00
N LEU A 54 -2.58 10.13 18.37
CA LEU A 54 -3.76 9.53 19.01
C LEU A 54 -3.62 8.01 19.08
N ALA A 55 -3.78 7.42 20.26
CA ALA A 55 -3.53 6.00 20.53
C ALA A 55 -4.80 5.15 20.63
N GLN A 56 -5.81 5.64 21.35
CA GLN A 56 -7.11 4.98 21.56
C GLN A 56 -8.07 5.95 22.28
N GLY A 57 -9.28 6.16 21.75
CA GLY A 57 -10.19 7.19 22.26
C GLY A 57 -9.49 8.56 22.37
N ALA A 58 -9.56 9.21 23.53
CA ALA A 58 -8.86 10.47 23.81
C ALA A 58 -7.38 10.32 24.25
N LYS A 59 -6.82 9.09 24.31
CA LYS A 59 -5.45 8.86 24.78
C LYS A 59 -4.44 9.35 23.76
N THR A 60 -3.62 10.32 24.15
CA THR A 60 -2.49 10.84 23.38
C THR A 60 -1.17 10.24 23.87
N ILE A 61 -0.25 9.99 22.94
CA ILE A 61 1.12 9.50 23.17
C ILE A 61 2.11 10.30 22.32
N VAL A 62 3.40 10.21 22.60
CA VAL A 62 4.44 10.92 21.82
C VAL A 62 5.19 9.93 20.92
N ALA A 63 5.51 10.33 19.69
CA ALA A 63 6.33 9.56 18.75
C ALA A 63 7.24 10.47 17.90
N ALA A 64 8.38 9.96 17.44
CA ALA A 64 9.24 10.65 16.47
C ALA A 64 8.89 10.25 15.02
N PRO A 65 8.77 11.21 14.08
CA PRO A 65 8.59 10.93 12.67
C PRO A 65 9.91 10.59 11.96
N VAL A 66 9.84 9.87 10.85
CA VAL A 66 10.99 9.55 9.98
C VAL A 66 11.52 10.79 9.26
N PHE A 67 10.62 11.68 8.80
CA PHE A 67 10.95 13.01 8.31
C PHE A 67 10.01 14.10 8.90
N SER A 68 10.49 15.33 8.99
CA SER A 68 9.82 16.52 9.54
C SER A 68 10.39 17.73 8.80
N ARG A 69 9.57 18.73 8.49
CA ARG A 69 10.00 19.98 7.86
C ARG A 69 9.14 21.14 8.35
N THR A 70 9.78 22.14 8.96
CA THR A 70 9.14 23.41 9.31
C THR A 70 8.68 24.19 8.08
N VAL A 71 7.44 24.70 8.13
CA VAL A 71 6.81 25.58 7.14
C VAL A 71 6.15 26.77 7.85
N SER A 72 5.76 27.82 7.12
CA SER A 72 5.10 29.03 7.68
C SER A 72 3.93 28.71 8.61
N ASP A 73 3.15 27.70 8.24
CA ASP A 73 1.89 27.34 8.87
C ASP A 73 2.00 26.10 9.79
N GLY A 74 3.21 25.55 9.97
CA GLY A 74 3.41 24.37 10.82
C GLY A 74 4.59 23.45 10.59
N GLN A 75 4.38 22.17 10.92
CA GLN A 75 5.31 21.07 10.71
C GLN A 75 4.70 20.04 9.74
N VAL A 76 5.40 19.77 8.63
CA VAL A 76 5.07 18.68 7.71
C VAL A 76 5.81 17.43 8.18
N ARG A 77 5.11 16.34 8.50
CA ARG A 77 5.71 15.15 9.11
C ARG A 77 5.37 13.87 8.35
N GLY A 78 6.35 12.97 8.29
CA GLY A 78 6.24 11.63 7.73
C GLY A 78 5.64 10.60 8.69
N PRO A 79 5.70 9.30 8.32
CA PRO A 79 5.30 8.21 9.21
C PRO A 79 6.18 8.16 10.47
N ALA A 80 5.71 7.52 11.54
CA ALA A 80 6.50 7.33 12.75
C ALA A 80 7.59 6.26 12.55
N TRP A 81 8.74 6.43 13.22
CA TRP A 81 9.77 5.38 13.31
C TRP A 81 9.22 4.06 13.89
N TRP A 82 8.22 4.14 14.77
CA TRP A 82 7.48 2.99 15.28
C TRP A 82 6.81 2.17 14.18
N ALA A 83 6.20 2.79 13.15
CA ALA A 83 5.58 2.06 12.05
C ALA A 83 6.62 1.34 11.17
N LEU A 84 7.75 2.01 10.89
CA LEU A 84 8.85 1.39 10.13
C LEU A 84 9.47 0.20 10.89
N ARG A 85 9.62 0.33 12.22
CA ARG A 85 10.03 -0.75 13.12
C ARG A 85 9.01 -1.89 13.17
N ASP A 86 7.72 -1.58 13.22
CA ASP A 86 6.65 -2.57 13.23
C ASP A 86 6.66 -3.41 11.94
N TYR A 87 6.84 -2.78 10.76
CA TYR A 87 7.05 -3.50 9.51
C TYR A 87 8.28 -4.42 9.57
N HIS A 88 9.42 -3.91 10.06
CA HIS A 88 10.64 -4.72 10.20
C HIS A 88 10.40 -6.00 11.02
N ARG A 89 9.55 -5.92 12.06
CA ARG A 89 9.26 -7.01 13.00
C ARG A 89 8.10 -7.92 12.59
N LEU A 90 7.44 -7.69 11.46
CA LEU A 90 6.33 -8.53 10.98
C LEU A 90 6.73 -10.00 10.85
N TYR A 91 7.98 -10.30 10.48
CA TYR A 91 8.50 -11.67 10.37
C TYR A 91 8.39 -12.48 11.67
N LYS A 92 8.36 -11.80 12.83
CA LYS A 92 8.20 -12.44 14.15
C LYS A 92 6.76 -12.86 14.44
N GLN A 93 5.79 -12.21 13.80
CA GLN A 93 4.35 -12.50 13.97
C GLN A 93 3.86 -13.63 13.04
N LEU A 94 4.70 -14.10 12.10
CA LEU A 94 4.33 -15.11 11.11
C LEU A 94 4.14 -16.49 11.74
N GLY A 95 2.96 -17.06 11.51
CA GLY A 95 2.70 -18.49 11.63
C GLY A 95 3.21 -19.23 10.39
N TRP A 96 3.43 -20.53 10.53
CA TRP A 96 3.94 -21.40 9.47
C TRP A 96 3.18 -22.71 9.47
N SER A 97 2.65 -23.12 8.31
CA SER A 97 2.15 -24.48 8.14
C SER A 97 3.29 -25.49 8.30
N THR A 98 2.93 -26.74 8.62
CA THR A 98 3.86 -27.86 8.65
C THR A 98 4.62 -27.97 7.31
N SER A 99 5.90 -28.30 7.38
CA SER A 99 6.80 -28.46 6.23
C SER A 99 7.45 -29.83 6.21
N ALA A 100 7.51 -30.45 5.03
CA ALA A 100 8.19 -31.73 4.83
C ALA A 100 9.72 -31.63 4.77
N THR A 101 10.29 -30.42 4.64
CA THR A 101 11.75 -30.25 4.53
C THR A 101 12.44 -30.11 5.88
N SER A 102 13.65 -30.68 5.98
CA SER A 102 14.47 -30.63 7.19
C SER A 102 15.19 -29.28 7.42
N SER A 103 15.03 -28.33 6.48
CA SER A 103 15.74 -27.06 6.36
C SER A 103 15.53 -26.12 7.57
N ALA A 104 16.52 -25.27 7.84
CA ALA A 104 16.49 -24.35 8.97
C ALA A 104 15.41 -23.24 8.87
N ARG A 105 14.93 -22.98 7.64
CA ARG A 105 13.79 -22.12 7.27
C ARG A 105 12.79 -22.96 6.44
N SER A 106 11.50 -22.78 6.65
CA SER A 106 10.43 -23.71 6.21
C SER A 106 9.98 -23.48 4.77
N THR A 107 9.68 -24.56 4.04
CA THR A 107 8.98 -24.47 2.74
C THR A 107 7.46 -24.32 2.89
N GLY A 108 6.89 -24.51 4.09
CA GLY A 108 5.46 -24.30 4.37
C GLY A 108 4.96 -22.87 4.12
N THR A 109 3.65 -22.70 4.02
CA THR A 109 3.01 -21.41 3.70
C THR A 109 3.06 -20.48 4.93
N PRO A 110 3.73 -19.32 4.84
CA PRO A 110 3.70 -18.32 5.90
C PRO A 110 2.30 -17.73 6.02
N THR A 111 1.86 -17.48 7.25
CA THR A 111 0.52 -16.97 7.57
C THR A 111 0.65 -15.77 8.52
N LEU A 112 -0.08 -14.70 8.26
CA LEU A 112 -0.19 -13.53 9.14
C LEU A 112 -1.65 -13.33 9.55
N ARG A 113 -1.88 -12.85 10.78
CA ARG A 113 -3.16 -12.26 11.15
C ARG A 113 -3.23 -10.86 10.55
N ALA A 114 -4.25 -10.61 9.74
CA ALA A 114 -4.44 -9.32 9.10
C ALA A 114 -4.53 -8.20 10.16
N ARG A 115 -4.09 -7.00 9.79
CA ARG A 115 -4.08 -5.82 10.66
C ARG A 115 -4.29 -4.55 9.83
N THR A 116 -5.22 -3.71 10.27
CA THR A 116 -5.43 -2.34 9.74
C THR A 116 -4.42 -1.37 10.34
N LEU A 117 -4.48 -0.09 9.94
CA LEU A 117 -3.90 0.99 10.72
C LEU A 117 -4.54 1.02 12.12
N TRP A 118 -3.77 0.95 13.22
CA TRP A 118 -4.32 1.04 14.57
C TRP A 118 -4.37 2.47 15.11
N PRO A 119 -5.45 2.88 15.78
CA PRO A 119 -6.84 2.46 15.55
C PRO A 119 -7.42 3.32 14.42
N ASN A 120 -7.88 2.72 13.31
CA ASN A 120 -8.42 3.52 12.21
C ASN A 120 -9.75 4.22 12.54
N VAL A 121 -10.27 4.05 13.76
CA VAL A 121 -11.40 4.80 14.32
C VAL A 121 -11.32 4.95 15.85
N ALA A 122 -10.30 5.66 16.34
CA ALA A 122 -10.45 6.42 17.59
C ALA A 122 -10.93 7.83 17.24
N ALA A 123 -12.22 8.08 17.41
CA ALA A 123 -12.79 9.41 17.22
C ALA A 123 -12.07 10.45 18.09
N GLY A 124 -11.47 11.45 17.44
CA GLY A 124 -11.10 12.69 18.11
C GLY A 124 -12.37 13.44 18.47
N HIS A 125 -13.03 13.08 19.57
CA HIS A 125 -14.30 13.66 19.95
C HIS A 125 -14.13 15.12 20.42
N PRO A 126 -14.52 16.15 19.64
CA PRO A 126 -14.74 17.47 20.23
C PRO A 126 -15.81 17.36 21.32
N SER A 127 -15.60 18.05 22.43
CA SER A 127 -16.51 18.02 23.58
C SER A 127 -17.86 18.62 23.24
N GLY A 128 -18.93 17.81 23.27
CA GLY A 128 -20.31 18.25 23.09
C GLY A 128 -21.19 17.24 22.35
N PRO A 129 -22.53 17.39 22.45
CA PRO A 129 -23.47 16.74 21.54
C PRO A 129 -23.22 17.12 20.06
N PRO A 130 -23.60 16.26 19.09
CA PRO A 130 -23.51 16.56 17.65
C PRO A 130 -24.08 17.92 17.24
N ALA A 131 -25.23 18.31 17.82
CA ALA A 131 -25.90 19.58 17.54
C ALA A 131 -25.20 20.83 18.11
N SER A 132 -24.19 20.66 18.98
CA SER A 132 -23.58 21.75 19.75
C SER A 132 -22.32 22.35 19.11
N SER A 133 -21.83 21.82 17.99
CA SER A 133 -20.65 22.35 17.29
C SER A 133 -20.96 23.47 16.29
N GLY A 134 -22.24 23.62 15.90
CA GLY A 134 -22.65 24.55 14.84
C GLY A 134 -22.25 24.14 13.43
N LEU A 135 -21.63 22.97 13.23
CA LEU A 135 -21.20 22.48 11.92
C LEU A 135 -22.38 21.78 11.19
N PRO A 136 -22.65 22.09 9.90
CA PRO A 136 -23.78 21.51 9.16
C PRO A 136 -23.78 19.98 9.00
N ASN A 137 -22.65 19.32 9.27
CA ASN A 137 -22.43 17.91 8.97
C ASN A 137 -21.63 17.20 10.09
N ASN A 138 -22.13 17.21 11.32
CA ASN A 138 -21.43 16.67 12.51
C ASN A 138 -22.03 15.33 13.02
N SER A 139 -22.32 14.37 12.13
CA SER A 139 -22.80 13.05 12.58
C SER A 139 -21.70 12.24 13.27
N LEU A 140 -22.07 11.17 14.00
CA LEU A 140 -21.10 10.28 14.66
C LEU A 140 -20.04 9.76 13.68
N ARG A 141 -20.45 9.55 12.41
CA ARG A 141 -19.62 9.12 11.30
C ARG A 141 -18.49 10.10 10.95
N ASN A 142 -18.64 11.41 11.19
CA ASN A 142 -17.59 12.37 10.81
C ASN A 142 -16.53 12.47 11.91
N ARG A 143 -16.98 12.59 13.17
CA ARG A 143 -16.14 12.63 14.40
C ARG A 143 -15.16 11.46 14.53
N LEU A 144 -15.47 10.35 13.89
CA LEU A 144 -14.69 9.13 13.85
C LEU A 144 -13.39 9.24 13.02
N TYR A 145 -13.38 10.05 11.97
CA TYR A 145 -12.21 10.24 11.10
C TYR A 145 -11.53 11.56 11.45
N GLY A 146 -10.65 11.53 12.45
CA GLY A 146 -9.90 12.71 12.93
C GLY A 146 -9.02 13.41 11.88
N TYR A 147 -8.99 12.93 10.64
CA TYR A 147 -8.37 13.61 9.50
C TYR A 147 -9.34 14.57 8.77
N SER A 148 -10.65 14.29 8.71
CA SER A 148 -11.63 15.17 8.06
C SER A 148 -12.12 16.30 8.96
N ASP A 149 -12.40 16.01 10.23
CA ASP A 149 -13.10 16.95 11.12
C ASP A 149 -12.27 18.16 11.56
N VAL A 150 -10.95 18.12 11.36
CA VAL A 150 -10.07 19.27 11.63
C VAL A 150 -10.12 20.30 10.48
N TYR A 151 -10.54 19.91 9.27
CA TYR A 151 -10.55 20.76 8.06
C TYR A 151 -11.72 20.45 7.09
N ASP A 152 -12.96 20.50 7.57
CA ASP A 152 -14.11 20.56 6.64
C ASP A 152 -14.12 21.93 5.93
N GLY A 153 -14.09 21.90 4.59
CA GLY A 153 -13.77 23.05 3.75
C GLY A 153 -14.88 24.10 3.63
N ASP A 154 -16.05 23.84 4.21
CA ASP A 154 -17.24 24.69 4.08
C ASP A 154 -17.27 25.91 5.03
N LEU A 155 -16.28 26.08 5.93
CA LEU A 155 -16.18 27.25 6.82
C LEU A 155 -14.81 27.96 6.74
N PRO A 156 -14.70 29.10 6.05
CA PRO A 156 -13.47 29.91 6.02
C PRO A 156 -13.30 30.70 7.33
N ALA A 157 -12.71 30.07 8.35
CA ALA A 157 -12.22 30.79 9.52
C ALA A 157 -11.00 31.64 9.15
N THR A 158 -11.02 32.93 9.49
CA THR A 158 -10.10 33.99 9.03
C THR A 158 -8.64 33.90 9.54
N SER A 159 -8.09 32.70 9.73
CA SER A 159 -6.70 32.54 10.20
C SER A 159 -5.99 31.19 9.98
N SER A 160 -6.68 30.04 9.85
CA SER A 160 -6.11 28.77 10.35
C SER A 160 -6.19 27.52 9.45
N ASN A 161 -5.05 27.23 8.83
CA ASN A 161 -4.47 25.92 8.50
C ASN A 161 -5.09 25.03 7.38
N ASN A 162 -4.21 24.47 6.54
CA ASN A 162 -3.95 23.02 6.41
C ASN A 162 -2.64 22.79 5.60
N PRO A 163 -1.50 22.52 6.26
CA PRO A 163 -0.24 22.20 5.58
C PRO A 163 0.08 20.70 5.56
N ASN A 164 -0.93 19.83 5.47
CA ASN A 164 -0.90 18.37 5.75
C ASN A 164 -1.08 17.99 7.23
N ALA A 165 -1.88 18.82 7.91
CA ALA A 165 -2.31 18.76 9.30
C ALA A 165 -1.16 18.82 10.33
N ASN A 166 -0.98 20.03 10.89
CA ASN A 166 0.05 20.43 11.84
C ASN A 166 -0.45 20.30 13.29
N ASP A 167 0.23 19.49 14.14
CA ASP A 167 -0.16 19.27 15.54
C ASP A 167 -0.04 20.51 16.43
N PHE A 168 0.83 21.47 16.07
CA PHE A 168 1.18 22.61 16.92
C PHE A 168 1.08 23.93 16.17
N ARG A 169 -0.13 24.48 16.10
CA ARG A 169 -0.32 25.93 15.99
C ARG A 169 -0.39 26.52 17.39
N ASN A 170 0.51 27.45 17.73
CA ASN A 170 0.57 28.16 19.02
C ASN A 170 0.45 27.28 20.28
N GLY A 171 1.03 26.07 20.26
CA GLY A 171 1.06 25.18 21.43
C GLY A 171 -0.29 24.60 21.87
N SER A 172 -1.35 24.73 21.07
CA SER A 172 -2.63 24.10 21.39
C SER A 172 -2.53 22.58 21.32
N LYS A 173 -3.08 21.89 22.32
CA LYS A 173 -3.18 20.41 22.36
C LYS A 173 -4.50 19.87 21.79
N SER A 174 -5.37 20.74 21.26
CA SER A 174 -6.71 20.36 20.79
C SER A 174 -6.74 19.73 19.39
N ASN A 175 -5.69 19.89 18.59
CA ASN A 175 -5.71 19.62 17.14
C ASN A 175 -4.70 18.50 16.79
N ILE A 176 -4.89 17.31 17.35
CA ILE A 176 -3.98 16.16 17.18
C ILE A 176 -4.36 15.35 15.95
N VAL A 177 -3.38 14.96 15.13
CA VAL A 177 -3.60 14.15 13.92
C VAL A 177 -3.29 12.68 14.20
N THR A 178 -4.17 11.78 13.78
CA THR A 178 -3.90 10.33 13.82
C THR A 178 -2.76 9.99 12.85
N ARG A 179 -1.72 9.32 13.34
CA ARG A 179 -0.55 8.88 12.55
C ARG A 179 -0.27 7.40 12.84
N PRO A 180 0.09 6.59 11.84
CA PRO A 180 0.39 5.18 12.07
C PRO A 180 1.62 4.98 12.97
N LEU A 181 1.45 4.13 13.97
CA LEU A 181 2.54 3.55 14.79
C LEU A 181 2.81 2.08 14.46
N ASN A 182 1.94 1.49 13.65
CA ASN A 182 2.01 0.15 13.12
C ASN A 182 1.63 0.22 11.63
N VAL A 183 2.17 -0.67 10.79
CA VAL A 183 1.81 -0.73 9.36
C VAL A 183 0.54 -1.54 9.14
N ALA A 184 -0.24 -1.13 8.13
CA ALA A 184 -1.36 -1.92 7.67
C ALA A 184 -0.86 -3.12 6.84
N ALA A 185 -1.34 -4.30 7.17
CA ALA A 185 -1.13 -5.55 6.44
C ALA A 185 -2.44 -6.34 6.47
N THR A 186 -3.40 -5.91 5.65
CA THR A 186 -4.72 -6.55 5.53
C THR A 186 -5.19 -6.57 4.07
N PRO A 187 -5.87 -7.63 3.62
CA PRO A 187 -6.55 -7.66 2.32
C PRO A 187 -7.60 -6.55 2.19
N TYR A 188 -7.89 -6.14 0.95
CA TYR A 188 -8.75 -5.00 0.64
C TYR A 188 -9.94 -5.40 -0.25
N LEU A 189 -10.93 -4.50 -0.33
CA LEU A 189 -12.11 -4.68 -1.17
C LEU A 189 -11.73 -4.44 -2.63
N GLN A 190 -11.47 -5.49 -3.42
CA GLN A 190 -11.18 -5.32 -4.84
C GLN A 190 -12.42 -4.86 -5.60
N ARG A 191 -13.59 -5.38 -5.25
CA ARG A 191 -14.84 -5.15 -5.97
C ARG A 191 -16.04 -5.38 -5.09
N VAL A 192 -17.09 -4.57 -5.25
CA VAL A 192 -18.43 -4.89 -4.77
C VAL A 192 -19.46 -4.57 -5.83
N THR A 193 -20.31 -5.55 -6.10
CA THR A 193 -21.36 -5.52 -7.10
C THR A 193 -22.72 -5.66 -6.42
N LEU A 194 -23.68 -4.85 -6.81
CA LEU A 194 -25.10 -5.00 -6.50
C LEU A 194 -25.84 -5.22 -7.82
N ALA A 195 -26.18 -6.46 -8.14
CA ALA A 195 -27.05 -6.75 -9.27
C ALA A 195 -28.52 -6.65 -8.81
N PHE A 196 -29.20 -5.60 -9.25
CA PHE A 196 -30.65 -5.48 -9.15
C PHE A 196 -31.28 -6.31 -10.26
N THR A 197 -32.15 -7.22 -9.85
CA THR A 197 -32.74 -8.25 -10.70
C THR A 197 -34.23 -8.35 -10.43
N VAL A 198 -34.98 -8.95 -11.34
CA VAL A 198 -36.42 -9.14 -11.22
C VAL A 198 -36.79 -10.59 -11.53
N ASN A 199 -37.77 -11.11 -10.81
CA ASN A 199 -38.47 -12.35 -11.13
C ASN A 199 -39.93 -12.23 -10.72
N LYS A 200 -40.76 -13.20 -11.08
CA LYS A 200 -42.15 -13.28 -10.62
C LYS A 200 -42.39 -14.50 -9.73
N MET A 201 -43.39 -14.37 -8.87
CA MET A 201 -44.15 -15.50 -8.34
C MET A 201 -45.59 -15.42 -8.81
N ARG A 202 -46.05 -16.49 -9.47
CA ARG A 202 -47.41 -16.65 -9.95
C ARG A 202 -48.14 -17.64 -9.03
N TYR A 203 -49.24 -17.21 -8.45
CA TYR A 203 -50.13 -18.05 -7.64
C TYR A 203 -51.59 -17.63 -7.87
N TRP A 204 -52.52 -18.37 -7.29
CA TRP A 204 -53.95 -18.02 -7.31
C TRP A 204 -54.41 -17.89 -5.86
N ASP A 205 -55.27 -16.90 -5.58
CA ASP A 205 -55.81 -16.65 -4.24
C ASP A 205 -57.25 -16.12 -4.30
N TRP A 206 -58.01 -16.30 -3.22
CA TRP A 206 -59.35 -15.75 -3.09
C TRP A 206 -59.25 -14.26 -2.76
N THR A 207 -59.85 -13.43 -3.61
CA THR A 207 -59.81 -11.97 -3.48
C THR A 207 -61.19 -11.40 -3.20
N GLU A 208 -61.28 -10.50 -2.24
CA GLU A 208 -62.54 -9.83 -1.91
C GLU A 208 -62.76 -8.64 -2.85
N VAL A 209 -63.59 -8.83 -3.87
CA VAL A 209 -63.86 -7.85 -4.94
C VAL A 209 -65.19 -7.15 -4.68
N ARG A 210 -65.20 -5.81 -4.80
CA ARG A 210 -66.39 -5.00 -4.51
C ARG A 210 -67.19 -4.68 -5.75
N ARG A 211 -68.29 -5.42 -5.98
CA ARG A 211 -69.28 -5.11 -7.02
C ARG A 211 -70.40 -4.23 -6.44
N GLY A 212 -70.17 -2.91 -6.50
CA GLY A 212 -71.12 -1.89 -6.04
C GLY A 212 -71.24 -1.81 -4.52
N LYS A 213 -72.34 -2.34 -3.96
CA LYS A 213 -72.58 -2.43 -2.50
C LYS A 213 -72.23 -3.79 -1.90
N PHE A 214 -71.98 -4.80 -2.73
CA PHE A 214 -71.68 -6.16 -2.29
C PHE A 214 -70.18 -6.46 -2.41
N TRP A 215 -69.71 -7.38 -1.57
CA TRP A 215 -68.37 -7.95 -1.61
C TRP A 215 -68.53 -9.42 -2.01
N GLU A 216 -67.81 -9.83 -3.03
CA GLU A 216 -67.81 -11.20 -3.56
C GLU A 216 -66.36 -11.71 -3.56
N TRP A 217 -66.17 -12.97 -3.19
CA TRP A 217 -64.85 -13.60 -3.26
C TRP A 217 -64.64 -14.18 -4.66
N GLU A 218 -63.71 -13.61 -5.42
CA GLU A 218 -63.31 -14.09 -6.75
C GLU A 218 -61.95 -14.82 -6.62
N TRP A 219 -61.86 -16.06 -7.10
CA TRP A 219 -60.60 -16.79 -7.22
C TRP A 219 -59.82 -16.19 -8.39
N GLY A 220 -58.77 -15.44 -8.06
CA GLY A 220 -58.05 -14.59 -9.01
C GLY A 220 -56.59 -15.02 -9.15
N GLU A 221 -56.04 -14.78 -10.33
CA GLU A 221 -54.61 -14.91 -10.57
C GLU A 221 -53.84 -13.76 -9.90
N TRP A 222 -52.75 -14.08 -9.22
CA TRP A 222 -51.79 -13.14 -8.69
C TRP A 222 -50.41 -13.34 -9.32
N ILE A 223 -49.86 -12.26 -9.87
CA ILE A 223 -48.45 -12.16 -10.23
C ILE A 223 -47.80 -11.15 -9.30
N ASP A 224 -46.94 -11.64 -8.41
CA ASP A 224 -46.11 -10.82 -7.54
C ASP A 224 -44.72 -10.66 -8.18
N VAL A 225 -44.46 -9.49 -8.75
CA VAL A 225 -43.15 -9.13 -9.30
C VAL A 225 -42.23 -8.75 -8.14
N ARG A 226 -41.06 -9.38 -8.09
CA ARG A 226 -40.10 -9.27 -7.00
C ARG A 226 -38.78 -8.74 -7.51
N ILE A 227 -38.34 -7.65 -6.91
CA ILE A 227 -36.96 -7.17 -7.08
C ILE A 227 -36.10 -7.96 -6.12
N ASN A 228 -34.95 -8.40 -6.61
CA ASN A 228 -33.95 -9.10 -5.81
C ASN A 228 -32.63 -8.39 -6.00
N ILE A 229 -31.95 -8.18 -4.90
CA ILE A 229 -30.61 -7.61 -4.89
C ILE A 229 -29.66 -8.78 -4.64
N GLN A 230 -28.78 -9.01 -5.61
CA GLN A 230 -27.73 -10.01 -5.54
C GLN A 230 -26.40 -9.29 -5.24
N PRO A 231 -25.96 -9.27 -3.96
CA PRO A 231 -24.67 -8.73 -3.59
C PRO A 231 -23.55 -9.72 -3.93
N ILE A 232 -22.46 -9.19 -4.48
CA ILE A 232 -21.22 -9.94 -4.74
C ILE A 232 -20.05 -9.09 -4.24
N VAL A 233 -19.19 -9.65 -3.40
CA VAL A 233 -18.02 -8.99 -2.82
C VAL A 233 -16.77 -9.76 -3.24
N VAL A 234 -15.74 -9.05 -3.72
CA VAL A 234 -14.42 -9.64 -3.98
C VAL A 234 -13.40 -9.02 -3.03
N ILE A 235 -12.79 -9.86 -2.20
CA ILE A 235 -11.69 -9.45 -1.32
C ILE A 235 -10.37 -10.01 -1.87
N HIS A 236 -9.38 -9.14 -2.00
CA HIS A 236 -8.08 -9.45 -2.57
C HIS A 236 -6.99 -9.37 -1.50
N ASN A 237 -6.24 -10.46 -1.31
CA ASN A 237 -5.02 -10.50 -0.50
C ASN A 237 -3.79 -10.14 -1.34
N PRO A 238 -3.27 -8.91 -1.31
CA PRO A 238 -2.16 -8.47 -2.17
C PRO A 238 -0.77 -8.94 -1.71
N PHE A 239 -0.70 -9.77 -0.67
CA PHE A 239 0.55 -10.12 0.01
C PHE A 239 1.04 -11.52 -0.32
N ASN A 240 2.35 -11.75 -0.14
CA ASN A 240 2.99 -13.06 -0.30
C ASN A 240 2.75 -14.07 0.83
N VAL A 241 1.98 -13.69 1.84
CA VAL A 241 1.61 -14.53 2.99
C VAL A 241 0.11 -14.81 2.96
N ARG A 242 -0.29 -15.96 3.51
CA ARG A 242 -1.70 -16.24 3.78
C ARG A 242 -2.20 -15.24 4.81
N MET A 243 -3.28 -14.54 4.50
CA MET A 243 -3.92 -13.61 5.43
C MET A 243 -5.09 -14.29 6.14
N THR A 244 -5.16 -14.08 7.45
CA THR A 244 -6.22 -14.63 8.31
C THR A 244 -6.91 -13.50 9.07
N TRP A 245 -8.24 -13.52 9.07
CA TRP A 245 -9.05 -12.72 9.99
C TRP A 245 -9.88 -13.67 10.83
N THR A 246 -9.75 -13.55 12.15
CA THR A 246 -10.54 -14.32 13.12
C THR A 246 -11.43 -13.32 13.85
N PRO A 247 -12.73 -13.61 14.05
CA PRO A 247 -13.61 -12.73 14.83
C PRO A 247 -13.05 -12.48 16.24
N GLY A 248 -13.31 -11.29 16.77
CA GLY A 248 -13.00 -10.93 18.15
C GLY A 248 -13.83 -11.75 19.15
N ALA A 249 -13.51 -11.61 20.43
CA ALA A 249 -14.33 -12.19 21.49
C ALA A 249 -15.69 -11.48 21.53
N ALA A 250 -16.77 -12.24 21.39
CA ALA A 250 -18.14 -11.73 21.44
C ALA A 250 -18.40 -10.98 22.76
N SER A 251 -19.04 -9.82 22.67
CA SER A 251 -19.62 -9.16 23.84
C SER A 251 -20.75 -10.03 24.39
N GLY A 252 -20.74 -10.31 25.69
CA GLY A 252 -21.59 -11.33 26.30
C GLY A 252 -23.09 -11.04 26.16
N GLY A 253 -23.74 -11.67 25.17
CA GLY A 253 -25.17 -11.58 24.91
C GLY A 253 -25.65 -12.62 23.90
N PHE A 254 -26.76 -13.29 24.21
CA PHE A 254 -27.29 -14.46 23.48
C PHE A 254 -27.91 -14.18 22.09
N LYS A 255 -27.63 -13.02 21.47
CA LYS A 255 -28.21 -12.57 20.19
C LYS A 255 -27.21 -11.86 19.27
N LYS A 256 -25.93 -12.19 19.45
CA LYS A 256 -24.80 -11.54 18.78
C LYS A 256 -23.87 -12.58 18.15
N THR A 257 -23.72 -12.51 16.83
CA THR A 257 -22.82 -13.40 16.09
C THR A 257 -21.57 -12.62 15.65
N PRO A 258 -20.36 -13.00 16.09
CA PRO A 258 -19.14 -12.28 15.76
C PRO A 258 -18.63 -12.67 14.36
N TYR A 259 -18.20 -11.68 13.58
CA TYR A 259 -17.65 -11.83 12.24
C TYR A 259 -16.27 -11.17 12.11
N ALA A 260 -15.49 -11.63 11.14
CA ALA A 260 -14.14 -11.12 10.92
C ALA A 260 -14.08 -9.91 9.97
N ALA A 261 -15.03 -9.80 9.03
CA ALA A 261 -15.10 -8.72 8.03
C ALA A 261 -16.55 -8.38 7.65
N ALA A 262 -16.81 -7.11 7.32
CA ALA A 262 -18.09 -6.66 6.79
C ALA A 262 -17.95 -5.44 5.85
N ILE A 263 -18.81 -5.37 4.83
CA ILE A 263 -18.90 -4.26 3.87
C ILE A 263 -20.16 -3.46 4.17
N GLY A 264 -20.01 -2.21 4.63
CA GLY A 264 -21.12 -1.30 4.91
C GLY A 264 -21.40 -0.35 3.75
N PHE A 265 -22.67 -0.16 3.41
CA PHE A 265 -23.16 0.80 2.41
C PHE A 265 -23.92 1.93 3.08
N SER A 266 -23.71 3.15 2.60
CA SER A 266 -24.41 4.32 3.11
C SER A 266 -24.33 5.51 2.14
N ASP A 267 -24.92 6.65 2.53
CA ASP A 267 -24.83 7.90 1.77
C ASP A 267 -25.36 7.75 0.33
N MET A 268 -26.44 6.98 0.15
CA MET A 268 -27.08 6.70 -1.14
C MET A 268 -28.24 7.66 -1.48
N ALA A 269 -28.21 8.87 -0.91
CA ALA A 269 -29.27 9.85 -1.07
C ALA A 269 -29.31 10.36 -2.52
N GLY A 270 -30.49 10.32 -3.15
CA GLY A 270 -30.69 10.76 -4.54
C GLY A 270 -30.78 9.62 -5.56
N TRP A 271 -30.31 8.42 -5.22
CA TRP A 271 -30.57 7.21 -6.02
C TRP A 271 -32.05 6.86 -5.96
N LYS A 272 -32.60 6.45 -7.11
CA LYS A 272 -34.00 6.03 -7.22
C LYS A 272 -34.14 4.67 -7.88
N PHE A 273 -35.15 3.93 -7.44
CA PHE A 273 -35.74 2.87 -8.25
C PHE A 273 -37.00 3.42 -8.93
N ARG A 274 -37.12 3.19 -10.24
CA ARG A 274 -38.26 3.61 -11.06
C ARG A 274 -38.94 2.39 -11.67
N PHE A 275 -40.27 2.36 -11.54
CA PHE A 275 -41.17 1.44 -12.21
C PHE A 275 -42.07 2.23 -13.16
N LYS A 276 -42.20 1.77 -14.40
CA LYS A 276 -43.12 2.32 -15.40
C LYS A 276 -44.14 1.26 -15.77
N GLN A 277 -45.41 1.63 -15.85
CA GLN A 277 -46.44 0.81 -16.47
C GLN A 277 -47.03 1.55 -17.67
N TYR A 278 -46.91 0.94 -18.84
CA TYR A 278 -47.45 1.43 -20.09
C TYR A 278 -48.92 1.05 -20.23
N LYS A 279 -49.55 1.47 -21.33
CA LYS A 279 -50.91 1.04 -21.69
C LYS A 279 -50.81 0.05 -22.84
N THR A 280 -51.63 -1.00 -22.84
CA THR A 280 -51.70 -1.97 -23.95
C THR A 280 -51.76 -1.25 -25.30
N GLY A 281 -50.83 -1.58 -26.21
CA GLY A 281 -50.75 -1.00 -27.55
C GLY A 281 -50.09 0.38 -27.67
N THR A 282 -49.58 1.00 -26.59
CA THR A 282 -48.81 2.26 -26.71
C THR A 282 -47.74 2.46 -25.64
N LEU A 283 -46.55 2.91 -26.07
CA LEU A 283 -45.46 3.32 -25.19
C LEU A 283 -45.56 4.79 -24.74
N ALA A 284 -46.57 5.53 -25.20
CA ALA A 284 -46.74 6.94 -24.87
C ALA A 284 -47.41 7.14 -23.50
N ASN A 285 -46.93 8.12 -22.73
CA ASN A 285 -47.48 8.53 -21.44
C ASN A 285 -47.69 7.36 -20.44
N PRO A 286 -46.63 6.58 -20.10
CA PRO A 286 -46.70 5.59 -19.05
C PRO A 286 -47.05 6.23 -17.69
N TYR A 287 -47.63 5.43 -16.81
CA TYR A 287 -47.60 5.76 -15.39
C TYR A 287 -46.20 5.52 -14.85
N VAL A 288 -45.59 6.55 -14.25
CA VAL A 288 -44.22 6.50 -13.73
C VAL A 288 -44.25 6.59 -12.20
N TYR A 289 -43.63 5.62 -11.54
CA TYR A 289 -43.51 5.54 -10.10
C TYR A 289 -42.03 5.54 -9.72
N GLU A 290 -41.66 6.35 -8.74
CA GLU A 290 -40.29 6.48 -8.25
C GLU A 290 -40.27 6.36 -6.73
N THR A 291 -39.31 5.61 -6.21
CA THR A 291 -38.96 5.55 -4.79
C THR A 291 -37.48 5.87 -4.65
N LYS A 292 -37.04 6.47 -3.53
CA LYS A 292 -35.60 6.57 -3.26
C LYS A 292 -35.11 5.20 -2.80
N ILE A 293 -33.91 4.79 -3.22
CA ILE A 293 -33.31 3.53 -2.80
C ILE A 293 -33.12 3.49 -1.27
N THR A 294 -32.81 4.63 -0.64
CA THR A 294 -32.77 4.76 0.82
C THR A 294 -34.12 4.50 1.46
N ASP A 295 -35.21 5.06 0.90
CA ASP A 295 -36.56 4.94 1.47
C ASP A 295 -37.11 3.50 1.33
N PHE A 296 -36.71 2.79 0.26
CA PHE A 296 -36.92 1.35 0.08
C PHE A 296 -36.22 0.54 1.20
N PHE A 297 -34.93 0.79 1.46
CA PHE A 297 -34.20 0.06 2.52
C PHE A 297 -34.68 0.40 3.94
N THR A 298 -34.99 1.66 4.25
CA THR A 298 -35.54 2.09 5.55
C THR A 298 -36.91 1.48 5.83
N ARG A 299 -37.67 1.12 4.79
CA ARG A 299 -38.96 0.44 4.93
C ARG A 299 -38.79 -1.03 5.32
N GLN A 300 -37.78 -1.71 4.76
CA GLN A 300 -37.44 -3.09 5.11
C GLN A 300 -36.74 -3.21 6.47
N ALA A 301 -36.05 -2.15 6.93
CA ALA A 301 -35.41 -2.13 8.23
C ALA A 301 -35.49 -0.72 8.86
N THR A 302 -36.25 -0.59 9.94
CA THR A 302 -36.51 0.70 10.61
C THR A 302 -35.27 1.34 11.25
N ASP A 303 -34.18 0.59 11.37
CA ASP A 303 -32.87 1.07 11.83
C ASP A 303 -31.89 1.40 10.69
N SER A 304 -32.30 1.26 9.42
CA SER A 304 -31.54 1.70 8.25
C SER A 304 -31.72 3.21 8.03
N ASP A 305 -30.61 3.93 7.86
CA ASP A 305 -30.61 5.37 7.58
C ASP A 305 -29.48 5.79 6.62
N ASN A 306 -29.36 7.11 6.37
CA ASN A 306 -28.33 7.66 5.49
C ASN A 306 -26.90 7.51 6.05
N ASP A 307 -26.73 7.35 7.37
CA ASP A 307 -25.44 7.12 8.02
C ASP A 307 -24.99 5.65 7.92
N ASP A 308 -25.94 4.71 7.85
CA ASP A 308 -25.74 3.25 7.88
C ASP A 308 -26.95 2.54 7.23
N THR A 309 -26.88 2.32 5.91
CA THR A 309 -28.05 1.91 5.11
C THR A 309 -28.20 0.38 5.03
N PHE A 310 -27.13 -0.36 4.73
CA PHE A 310 -27.09 -1.83 4.82
C PHE A 310 -25.65 -2.35 4.91
N ARG A 311 -25.47 -3.61 5.28
CA ARG A 311 -24.18 -4.25 5.57
C ARG A 311 -24.12 -5.69 5.06
N PHE A 312 -22.97 -6.10 4.56
CA PHE A 312 -22.65 -7.47 4.17
C PHE A 312 -21.56 -8.05 5.06
N TYR A 313 -21.90 -8.96 5.95
CA TYR A 313 -20.97 -9.71 6.79
C TYR A 313 -20.42 -10.90 5.99
N LEU A 314 -19.10 -11.09 6.02
CA LEU A 314 -18.43 -12.12 5.21
C LEU A 314 -18.12 -13.35 6.07
N THR A 315 -18.35 -14.54 5.51
CA THR A 315 -18.07 -15.84 6.15
C THR A 315 -17.38 -16.81 5.16
N LYS A 316 -16.83 -17.91 5.67
CA LYS A 316 -16.10 -18.90 4.88
C LYS A 316 -16.55 -20.32 5.18
N ASP A 317 -17.36 -20.90 4.30
CA ASP A 317 -17.80 -22.29 4.35
C ASP A 317 -18.43 -22.62 5.74
N ALA A 318 -19.32 -21.72 6.21
CA ALA A 318 -19.96 -21.65 7.54
C ALA A 318 -19.07 -21.29 8.76
N ASP A 319 -17.78 -20.97 8.61
CA ASP A 319 -16.91 -20.42 9.66
C ASP A 319 -16.69 -18.91 9.47
N ALA A 320 -16.92 -18.12 10.52
CA ALA A 320 -16.69 -16.68 10.53
C ALA A 320 -15.19 -16.28 10.42
N THR A 321 -14.26 -17.25 10.54
CA THR A 321 -12.82 -17.07 10.29
C THR A 321 -12.49 -17.16 8.81
N ILE A 322 -12.12 -16.01 8.22
CA ILE A 322 -11.76 -15.94 6.80
C ILE A 322 -10.24 -16.13 6.65
N THR A 323 -9.84 -16.94 5.68
CA THR A 323 -8.43 -17.24 5.37
C THR A 323 -8.19 -17.15 3.87
N LEU A 324 -7.37 -16.20 3.41
CA LEU A 324 -6.99 -16.01 2.00
C LEU A 324 -5.54 -16.44 1.75
N GLU A 325 -5.32 -17.19 0.69
CA GLU A 325 -3.98 -17.57 0.23
C GLU A 325 -3.21 -16.37 -0.37
N PRO A 326 -1.87 -16.44 -0.49
CA PRO A 326 -1.05 -15.36 -1.08
C PRO A 326 -1.52 -14.89 -2.46
N GLY A 327 -1.88 -13.62 -2.62
CA GLY A 327 -2.39 -13.06 -3.87
C GLY A 327 -3.88 -13.28 -4.15
N GLU A 328 -4.60 -14.10 -3.38
CA GLU A 328 -5.93 -14.60 -3.75
C GLU A 328 -6.99 -13.51 -3.90
N LEU A 329 -7.77 -13.55 -4.99
CA LEU A 329 -8.99 -12.77 -5.20
C LEU A 329 -10.23 -13.64 -4.95
N ARG A 330 -10.75 -13.64 -3.72
CA ARG A 330 -11.89 -14.47 -3.31
C ARG A 330 -13.23 -13.77 -3.51
N VAL A 331 -14.20 -14.51 -4.04
CA VAL A 331 -15.59 -14.09 -4.20
C VAL A 331 -16.41 -14.52 -2.99
N PHE A 332 -17.27 -13.62 -2.52
CA PHE A 332 -18.34 -13.86 -1.57
C PHE A 332 -19.67 -13.44 -2.19
N SER A 333 -20.69 -14.27 -2.07
CA SER A 333 -22.04 -14.03 -2.60
C SER A 333 -23.06 -14.70 -1.67
N CYS A 334 -24.35 -14.54 -1.95
CA CYS A 334 -25.36 -15.30 -1.19
C CYS A 334 -25.37 -16.79 -1.57
N GLU A 335 -25.95 -17.59 -0.69
CA GLU A 335 -26.26 -19.01 -0.92
C GLU A 335 -27.30 -19.20 -2.06
N PRO A 336 -27.46 -20.42 -2.61
CA PRO A 336 -28.49 -20.75 -3.62
C PRO A 336 -29.93 -20.79 -3.06
N GLN A 337 -30.28 -19.87 -2.17
CA GLN A 337 -31.59 -19.73 -1.53
C GLN A 337 -32.03 -18.26 -1.58
N ILE A 338 -33.33 -18.02 -1.40
CA ILE A 338 -33.88 -16.65 -1.36
C ILE A 338 -34.08 -16.24 0.09
N GLY A 339 -33.44 -15.14 0.49
CA GLY A 339 -33.78 -14.44 1.72
C GLY A 339 -34.77 -13.30 1.46
N GLU A 340 -35.52 -12.88 2.48
CA GLU A 340 -36.11 -11.55 2.48
C GLU A 340 -34.99 -10.51 2.68
N TRP A 341 -35.12 -9.31 2.12
CA TRP A 341 -34.14 -8.26 2.33
C TRP A 341 -34.04 -7.86 3.81
N ALA A 342 -32.81 -7.72 4.31
CA ALA A 342 -32.51 -7.24 5.64
C ALA A 342 -31.37 -6.23 5.58
N LYS A 343 -31.33 -5.29 6.54
CA LYS A 343 -30.22 -4.32 6.66
C LYS A 343 -28.86 -5.00 6.77
N SER A 344 -28.79 -6.13 7.48
CA SER A 344 -27.55 -6.89 7.64
C SER A 344 -27.69 -8.28 7.07
N ILE A 345 -26.82 -8.59 6.11
CA ILE A 345 -26.85 -9.79 5.27
C ILE A 345 -25.52 -10.55 5.43
N VAL A 346 -25.54 -11.88 5.33
CA VAL A 346 -24.34 -12.73 5.40
C VAL A 346 -24.03 -13.29 4.02
N LEU A 347 -22.77 -13.18 3.57
CA LEU A 347 -22.27 -13.70 2.29
C LEU A 347 -21.23 -14.79 2.54
N ASP A 348 -21.40 -15.93 1.85
CA ASP A 348 -20.49 -17.08 1.94
C ASP A 348 -19.52 -17.12 0.74
N ASN A 349 -18.47 -17.93 0.87
CA ASN A 349 -17.41 -18.20 -0.08
C ASN A 349 -17.92 -18.96 -1.33
N THR A 350 -18.77 -18.30 -2.13
CA THR A 350 -19.44 -18.84 -3.31
C THR A 350 -19.75 -17.74 -4.32
N TYR A 351 -20.02 -18.12 -5.57
CA TYR A 351 -20.73 -17.28 -6.54
C TYR A 351 -21.95 -18.04 -7.02
N ASN A 352 -23.14 -17.55 -6.69
CA ASN A 352 -24.40 -18.11 -7.12
C ASN A 352 -25.31 -17.02 -7.69
N ILE A 353 -26.02 -17.38 -8.76
CA ILE A 353 -26.90 -16.50 -9.55
C ILE A 353 -28.39 -16.78 -9.31
N GLN A 354 -28.69 -17.84 -8.56
CA GLN A 354 -30.04 -18.37 -8.32
C GLN A 354 -30.61 -17.89 -6.97
N GLY A 355 -29.77 -17.45 -6.03
CA GLY A 355 -30.21 -16.91 -4.75
C GLY A 355 -30.79 -15.49 -4.85
N GLY A 356 -30.47 -14.68 -3.84
CA GLY A 356 -30.73 -13.25 -3.78
C GLY A 356 -31.63 -12.85 -2.61
N TYR A 357 -31.66 -11.56 -2.31
CA TYR A 357 -32.51 -10.97 -1.28
C TYR A 357 -33.66 -10.20 -1.91
N ARG A 358 -34.89 -10.64 -1.69
CA ARG A 358 -36.08 -10.13 -2.39
C ARG A 358 -36.83 -9.04 -1.62
N ASP A 359 -37.63 -8.27 -2.35
CA ASP A 359 -38.77 -7.49 -1.86
C ASP A 359 -39.93 -7.50 -2.87
N ASN A 360 -41.17 -7.45 -2.40
CA ASN A 360 -42.40 -7.56 -3.18
C ASN A 360 -42.93 -6.19 -3.66
N VAL A 361 -43.62 -6.19 -4.80
CA VAL A 361 -44.10 -4.95 -5.48
C VAL A 361 -44.95 -4.03 -4.59
N TRP A 362 -45.64 -4.59 -3.60
CA TRP A 362 -46.52 -3.84 -2.69
C TRP A 362 -45.76 -3.06 -1.61
N ASP A 363 -44.49 -3.41 -1.36
CA ASP A 363 -43.67 -2.81 -0.31
C ASP A 363 -42.54 -1.88 -0.81
N TRP A 364 -42.36 -1.75 -2.14
CA TRP A 364 -41.41 -0.82 -2.79
C TRP A 364 -41.65 0.69 -2.54
N ASN A 365 -42.51 1.05 -1.59
CA ASN A 365 -42.78 2.41 -1.11
C ASN A 365 -43.41 3.40 -2.12
N PHE A 366 -44.03 2.92 -3.20
CA PHE A 366 -44.79 3.79 -4.14
C PHE A 366 -46.12 4.32 -3.59
N GLY A 367 -46.62 3.77 -2.48
CA GLY A 367 -47.83 4.21 -1.80
C GLY A 367 -49.13 3.60 -2.34
N LYS A 368 -50.17 3.55 -1.48
CA LYS A 368 -51.46 2.84 -1.69
C LYS A 368 -52.33 3.36 -2.86
N ALA A 369 -51.90 4.42 -3.54
CA ALA A 369 -52.59 4.95 -4.73
C ALA A 369 -52.01 4.35 -6.01
N ALA A 370 -50.68 4.21 -6.09
CA ALA A 370 -49.98 3.58 -7.22
C ALA A 370 -50.41 2.12 -7.43
N THR A 371 -50.50 1.39 -6.32
CA THR A 371 -50.88 -0.04 -6.29
C THR A 371 -52.26 -0.32 -6.89
N LYS A 372 -53.17 0.66 -6.90
CA LYS A 372 -54.53 0.52 -7.47
C LYS A 372 -54.59 0.69 -8.99
N THR A 373 -53.49 1.12 -9.61
CA THR A 373 -53.38 1.33 -11.06
C THR A 373 -52.56 0.25 -11.75
N PHE A 374 -52.05 -0.73 -11.00
CA PHE A 374 -51.32 -1.87 -11.56
C PHE A 374 -52.27 -2.81 -12.31
N ASN A 375 -51.81 -3.33 -13.43
CA ASN A 375 -52.52 -4.30 -14.26
C ASN A 375 -51.48 -5.23 -14.90
N ILE A 376 -51.66 -6.53 -14.70
CA ILE A 376 -50.74 -7.59 -15.11
C ILE A 376 -50.57 -7.73 -16.63
N ASP A 377 -51.58 -7.32 -17.41
CA ASP A 377 -51.57 -7.37 -18.88
C ASP A 377 -50.84 -6.18 -19.52
N ASN A 378 -50.46 -5.16 -18.74
CA ASN A 378 -49.79 -3.97 -19.27
C ASN A 378 -48.27 -4.17 -19.34
N PRO A 379 -47.60 -3.63 -20.39
CA PRO A 379 -46.14 -3.63 -20.45
C PRO A 379 -45.53 -2.84 -19.30
N ILE A 380 -44.38 -3.31 -18.80
CA ILE A 380 -43.67 -2.72 -17.67
C ILE A 380 -42.19 -2.46 -17.96
N GLY A 381 -41.66 -1.41 -17.35
CA GLY A 381 -40.24 -1.05 -17.40
C GLY A 381 -39.67 -0.85 -16.00
N LEU A 382 -38.53 -1.47 -15.71
CA LEU A 382 -37.80 -1.33 -14.44
C LEU A 382 -36.45 -0.64 -14.68
N GLU A 383 -36.11 0.37 -13.88
CA GLU A 383 -34.92 1.21 -14.09
C GLU A 383 -34.31 1.63 -12.73
N ILE A 384 -32.99 1.48 -12.58
CA ILE A 384 -32.24 2.08 -11.46
C ILE A 384 -31.61 3.39 -11.93
N ILE A 385 -31.82 4.44 -11.16
CA ILE A 385 -31.39 5.80 -11.50
C ILE A 385 -30.29 6.22 -10.52
N PRO A 386 -29.04 6.37 -10.99
CA PRO A 386 -27.95 6.93 -10.19
C PRO A 386 -28.18 8.42 -9.90
N GLY A 387 -27.89 8.84 -8.67
CA GLY A 387 -28.04 10.23 -8.25
C GLY A 387 -27.46 10.53 -6.86
N GLY A 388 -26.87 11.71 -6.70
CA GLY A 388 -26.32 12.19 -5.43
C GLY A 388 -24.97 11.57 -5.07
N SER A 389 -24.96 10.69 -4.07
CA SER A 389 -23.76 10.12 -3.46
C SER A 389 -23.81 8.59 -3.34
N LEU A 390 -22.66 7.95 -3.09
CA LEU A 390 -22.53 6.54 -2.70
C LEU A 390 -21.27 6.36 -1.85
N ARG A 391 -21.39 5.63 -0.73
CA ARG A 391 -20.28 5.31 0.18
C ARG A 391 -20.23 3.82 0.51
N VAL A 392 -19.02 3.27 0.48
CA VAL A 392 -18.71 1.88 0.85
C VAL A 392 -17.61 1.85 1.91
N ARG A 393 -17.82 1.14 3.01
CA ARG A 393 -16.86 0.92 4.12
C ARG A 393 -16.46 -0.54 4.19
N HIS A 394 -15.17 -0.83 4.35
CA HIS A 394 -14.64 -2.16 4.65
C HIS A 394 -14.22 -2.24 6.14
N ALA A 395 -15.11 -2.77 6.96
CA ALA A 395 -14.92 -2.98 8.40
C ALA A 395 -14.32 -4.36 8.69
N LEU A 396 -13.49 -4.45 9.73
CA LEU A 396 -12.73 -5.64 10.11
C LEU A 396 -12.67 -5.78 11.64
N SER A 397 -12.61 -7.03 12.10
CA SER A 397 -12.22 -7.39 13.46
C SER A 397 -10.83 -8.01 13.41
N CYS A 398 -9.78 -7.21 13.63
CA CYS A 398 -8.40 -7.61 13.36
C CYS A 398 -7.38 -7.22 14.44
N TRP A 399 -7.73 -6.32 15.35
CA TRP A 399 -6.91 -5.94 16.49
C TRP A 399 -7.51 -6.40 17.84
N PRO A 400 -6.69 -6.49 18.91
CA PRO A 400 -7.17 -6.88 20.24
C PRO A 400 -8.21 -5.89 20.79
N GLY A 401 -9.44 -6.37 20.98
CA GLY A 401 -10.56 -5.57 21.46
C GLY A 401 -11.52 -5.10 20.37
N ASP A 402 -11.21 -5.32 19.08
CA ASP A 402 -12.18 -5.10 18.01
C ASP A 402 -13.41 -6.01 18.21
N GLN A 403 -14.59 -5.46 17.93
CA GLN A 403 -15.87 -6.17 17.91
C GLN A 403 -16.60 -5.82 16.61
N LEU A 404 -16.86 -6.84 15.80
CA LEU A 404 -17.70 -6.74 14.61
C LEU A 404 -18.77 -7.82 14.72
N GLU A 405 -19.96 -7.41 15.12
CA GLU A 405 -21.05 -8.32 15.51
C GLU A 405 -22.27 -8.07 14.61
N LEU A 406 -22.99 -9.16 14.30
CA LEU A 406 -24.32 -9.13 13.73
C LEU A 406 -25.33 -9.29 14.88
N ASN A 407 -26.23 -8.32 15.04
CA ASN A 407 -27.29 -8.35 16.05
C ASN A 407 -28.57 -8.96 15.47
N GLU A 408 -29.03 -10.09 16.02
CA GLU A 408 -30.25 -10.79 15.56
C GLU A 408 -31.55 -10.00 15.79
N SER A 409 -31.51 -8.91 16.56
CA SER A 409 -32.66 -8.08 16.90
C SER A 409 -32.27 -6.59 17.02
N ALA A 410 -31.76 -6.01 15.94
CA ALA A 410 -31.33 -4.60 15.88
C ALA A 410 -32.39 -3.60 16.38
N THR A 411 -33.68 -3.94 16.24
CA THR A 411 -34.84 -3.16 16.70
C THR A 411 -34.85 -2.82 18.19
N GLY A 412 -34.14 -3.57 19.05
CA GLY A 412 -34.09 -3.31 20.49
C GLY A 412 -33.26 -2.08 20.89
N ASN A 413 -32.21 -1.75 20.13
CA ASN A 413 -31.43 -0.53 20.31
C ASN A 413 -30.67 -0.13 19.02
N PRO A 414 -31.38 0.39 18.00
CA PRO A 414 -30.81 0.80 16.71
C PRO A 414 -29.55 1.68 16.79
N MET A 415 -29.56 2.65 17.71
CA MET A 415 -28.46 3.59 17.89
C MET A 415 -27.21 2.91 18.45
N ALA A 416 -27.36 1.91 19.31
CA ALA A 416 -26.22 1.15 19.85
C ALA A 416 -25.60 0.22 18.81
N ASP A 417 -26.39 -0.45 17.96
CA ASP A 417 -25.86 -1.28 16.87
C ASP A 417 -25.02 -0.46 15.89
N LYS A 418 -25.56 0.67 15.40
CA LYS A 418 -24.82 1.60 14.53
C LYS A 418 -23.56 2.15 15.21
N THR A 419 -23.65 2.50 16.50
CA THR A 419 -22.50 2.99 17.27
C THR A 419 -21.44 1.91 17.42
N ASP A 420 -21.82 0.68 17.78
CA ASP A 420 -20.89 -0.44 17.94
C ASP A 420 -20.18 -0.77 16.61
N PHE A 421 -20.91 -0.89 15.51
CA PHE A 421 -20.33 -1.10 14.18
C PHE A 421 -19.31 -0.02 13.80
N LEU A 422 -19.65 1.25 14.02
CA LEU A 422 -18.79 2.37 13.64
C LEU A 422 -17.59 2.60 14.58
N THR A 423 -17.72 2.30 15.88
CA THR A 423 -16.73 2.65 16.93
C THR A 423 -15.89 1.48 17.47
N LYS A 424 -16.34 0.23 17.30
CA LYS A 424 -15.66 -0.96 17.83
C LYS A 424 -15.05 -1.86 16.74
N SER A 425 -15.34 -1.61 15.46
CA SER A 425 -14.63 -2.28 14.36
C SER A 425 -13.44 -1.45 13.90
N SER A 426 -12.37 -2.12 13.50
CA SER A 426 -11.32 -1.51 12.69
C SER A 426 -11.82 -1.28 11.27
N GLU A 427 -11.25 -0.33 10.55
CA GLU A 427 -11.56 -0.08 9.15
C GLU A 427 -10.31 -0.19 8.28
N ASN A 428 -10.45 -0.76 7.08
CA ASN A 428 -9.38 -0.77 6.08
C ASN A 428 -9.57 0.29 4.99
N THR A 429 -10.80 0.48 4.51
CA THR A 429 -11.06 1.32 3.31
C THR A 429 -12.45 1.98 3.40
N GLU A 430 -12.52 3.27 3.08
CA GLU A 430 -13.76 4.02 2.82
C GLU A 430 -13.68 4.57 1.39
N ILE A 431 -14.57 4.09 0.51
CA ILE A 431 -14.69 4.52 -0.89
C ILE A 431 -15.90 5.44 -0.99
N VAL A 432 -15.73 6.63 -1.58
CA VAL A 432 -16.77 7.66 -1.62
C VAL A 432 -16.92 8.27 -3.02
N PHE A 433 -18.15 8.34 -3.51
CA PHE A 433 -18.56 9.06 -4.72
C PHE A 433 -19.58 10.14 -4.31
N ASN A 434 -19.22 11.44 -4.41
CA ASN A 434 -20.06 12.57 -3.96
C ASN A 434 -20.71 13.39 -5.09
N ASP A 435 -20.47 13.00 -6.34
CA ASP A 435 -20.88 13.72 -7.54
C ASP A 435 -21.40 12.70 -8.56
N ILE A 436 -22.54 12.10 -8.21
CA ILE A 436 -23.27 11.14 -9.05
C ILE A 436 -24.44 11.88 -9.70
N ALA A 437 -24.27 12.29 -10.95
CA ALA A 437 -25.32 12.94 -11.74
C ALA A 437 -25.47 12.23 -13.08
N GLN A 438 -26.68 12.28 -13.67
CA GLN A 438 -26.99 11.59 -14.93
C GLN A 438 -26.07 11.94 -16.11
N ALA A 439 -25.45 13.13 -16.12
CA ALA A 439 -24.50 13.53 -17.15
C ALA A 439 -23.16 12.76 -17.07
N LYS A 440 -22.83 12.19 -15.90
CA LYS A 440 -21.56 11.50 -15.61
C LYS A 440 -21.75 9.99 -15.43
N TYR A 441 -22.88 9.61 -14.82
CA TYR A 441 -23.36 8.25 -14.69
C TYR A 441 -24.79 8.22 -15.24
N PRO A 442 -24.99 8.06 -16.56
CA PRO A 442 -26.33 7.96 -17.13
C PRO A 442 -27.02 6.70 -16.59
N SER A 443 -28.36 6.70 -16.54
CA SER A 443 -29.07 5.44 -16.29
C SER A 443 -28.88 4.52 -17.51
N PRO A 444 -28.71 3.20 -17.34
CA PRO A 444 -28.54 2.27 -18.45
C PRO A 444 -29.77 2.09 -19.36
N GLY A 445 -30.91 2.68 -19.00
CA GLY A 445 -32.21 2.41 -19.60
C GLY A 445 -33.03 1.43 -18.77
N GLU A 446 -34.26 1.16 -19.22
CA GLU A 446 -35.17 0.25 -18.54
C GLU A 446 -35.08 -1.18 -19.07
N LYS A 447 -35.19 -2.16 -18.17
CA LYS A 447 -35.50 -3.55 -18.52
C LYS A 447 -37.01 -3.63 -18.78
N PHE A 448 -37.39 -3.88 -20.03
CA PHE A 448 -38.76 -3.82 -20.53
C PHE A 448 -39.38 -5.21 -20.75
N TYR A 449 -40.65 -5.37 -20.39
CA TYR A 449 -41.44 -6.60 -20.56
C TYR A 449 -42.80 -6.27 -21.18
N MET A 450 -43.34 -7.15 -22.04
CA MET A 450 -44.62 -6.87 -22.73
C MET A 450 -45.81 -6.92 -21.78
N SER A 451 -45.68 -7.65 -20.68
CA SER A 451 -46.64 -7.83 -19.60
C SER A 451 -45.92 -8.30 -18.33
N TRP A 452 -46.64 -8.50 -17.23
CA TRP A 452 -46.09 -9.12 -16.02
C TRP A 452 -45.83 -10.63 -16.21
N TYR A 453 -46.46 -11.26 -17.22
CA TYR A 453 -46.27 -12.68 -17.54
C TYR A 453 -44.89 -12.97 -18.14
N ASP A 454 -44.27 -12.00 -18.81
CA ASP A 454 -42.97 -12.15 -19.49
C ASP A 454 -41.76 -12.05 -18.54
N VAL A 455 -41.98 -11.68 -17.27
CA VAL A 455 -40.93 -11.71 -16.23
C VAL A 455 -40.62 -13.16 -15.88
N GLU A 456 -39.35 -13.56 -15.78
CA GLU A 456 -38.99 -14.96 -15.49
C GLU A 456 -39.53 -15.47 -14.14
N ASP A 457 -40.01 -16.73 -14.13
CA ASP A 457 -40.49 -17.40 -12.91
C ASP A 457 -39.33 -17.71 -11.98
N LYS A 458 -39.43 -17.35 -10.69
CA LYS A 458 -38.34 -17.61 -9.74
C LYS A 458 -38.12 -19.08 -9.41
N TYR A 459 -39.11 -19.93 -9.65
CA TYR A 459 -39.01 -21.38 -9.41
C TYR A 459 -39.59 -22.15 -10.61
N GLN A 460 -39.04 -23.33 -10.87
CA GLN A 460 -39.46 -24.15 -12.02
C GLN A 460 -40.87 -24.72 -11.81
N ARG A 461 -41.87 -24.08 -12.44
CA ARG A 461 -43.28 -24.54 -12.44
C ARG A 461 -43.36 -26.06 -12.73
N PRO A 462 -44.13 -26.83 -11.95
CA PRO A 462 -44.30 -28.28 -12.16
C PRO A 462 -44.91 -28.63 -13.53
N VAL A 463 -45.78 -27.76 -14.06
CA VAL A 463 -46.29 -27.85 -15.43
C VAL A 463 -46.13 -26.48 -16.12
N PRO A 464 -45.26 -26.35 -17.14
CA PRO A 464 -45.02 -25.06 -17.80
C PRO A 464 -46.24 -24.48 -18.52
N ASP A 465 -47.01 -25.33 -19.20
CA ASP A 465 -47.96 -24.91 -20.25
C ASP A 465 -49.41 -24.72 -19.77
N ILE A 466 -49.71 -25.02 -18.50
CA ILE A 466 -51.06 -24.83 -17.92
C ILE A 466 -51.17 -23.41 -17.33
N THR A 467 -52.23 -22.68 -17.70
CA THR A 467 -52.54 -21.34 -17.19
C THR A 467 -53.32 -21.35 -15.87
N GLU A 468 -53.94 -22.48 -15.54
CA GLU A 468 -54.76 -22.70 -14.34
C GLU A 468 -53.99 -23.46 -13.23
N TRP A 469 -54.64 -23.64 -12.08
CA TRP A 469 -54.08 -24.27 -10.87
C TRP A 469 -53.62 -25.73 -11.10
N ASP A 470 -52.42 -26.10 -10.62
CA ASP A 470 -51.73 -27.35 -11.01
C ASP A 470 -51.86 -28.52 -10.00
N GLY A 471 -52.70 -28.38 -8.99
CA GLY A 471 -53.02 -29.45 -8.04
C GLY A 471 -52.29 -29.42 -6.70
N ARG A 472 -51.33 -28.52 -6.46
CA ARG A 472 -50.38 -28.66 -5.35
C ARG A 472 -50.17 -27.39 -4.52
N GLU A 473 -50.63 -27.43 -3.27
CA GLU A 473 -50.21 -26.51 -2.22
C GLU A 473 -49.24 -27.18 -1.23
N PRO A 474 -48.23 -26.47 -0.70
CA PRO A 474 -47.72 -25.16 -1.12
C PRO A 474 -46.55 -25.31 -2.13
N TYR A 475 -46.70 -24.73 -3.31
CA TYR A 475 -45.60 -24.53 -4.26
C TYR A 475 -45.31 -23.02 -4.41
N PRO A 476 -44.03 -22.57 -4.40
CA PRO A 476 -42.80 -23.33 -4.20
C PRO A 476 -42.67 -23.87 -2.76
N THR A 477 -42.12 -25.08 -2.62
CA THR A 477 -41.65 -25.56 -1.32
C THR A 477 -40.35 -24.85 -0.92
N PRO A 478 -39.98 -24.79 0.37
CA PRO A 478 -38.67 -24.27 0.81
C PRO A 478 -37.45 -24.99 0.18
N THR A 479 -37.66 -26.18 -0.38
CA THR A 479 -36.64 -27.02 -1.05
C THR A 479 -36.66 -26.91 -2.57
N SER A 480 -37.57 -26.13 -3.16
CA SER A 480 -37.64 -25.95 -4.62
C SER A 480 -36.38 -25.20 -5.09
N PRO A 481 -35.64 -25.68 -6.11
CA PRO A 481 -34.43 -25.02 -6.57
C PRO A 481 -34.79 -23.71 -7.28
N PRO A 482 -34.25 -22.55 -6.84
CA PRO A 482 -34.56 -21.28 -7.48
C PRO A 482 -33.88 -21.16 -8.85
N LYS A 483 -34.51 -20.39 -9.73
CA LYS A 483 -33.97 -19.98 -11.03
C LYS A 483 -33.12 -18.70 -10.90
N PRO A 484 -32.19 -18.46 -11.84
CA PRO A 484 -31.61 -17.14 -12.02
C PRO A 484 -32.72 -16.11 -12.29
N ALA A 485 -32.54 -14.90 -11.78
CA ALA A 485 -33.47 -13.78 -12.03
C ALA A 485 -33.00 -12.96 -13.24
N ASP A 486 -33.91 -12.25 -13.90
CA ASP A 486 -33.57 -11.31 -14.97
C ASP A 486 -32.80 -10.12 -14.40
N ILE A 487 -31.70 -9.71 -15.04
CA ILE A 487 -30.94 -8.54 -14.60
C ILE A 487 -31.64 -7.26 -15.07
N VAL A 488 -31.83 -6.31 -14.15
CA VAL A 488 -32.37 -4.97 -14.42
C VAL A 488 -31.23 -3.96 -14.51
N THR A 489 -30.35 -3.92 -13.50
CA THR A 489 -29.19 -3.01 -13.47
C THR A 489 -28.14 -3.54 -12.52
N VAL A 490 -26.87 -3.43 -12.90
CA VAL A 490 -25.72 -3.73 -12.07
C VAL A 490 -25.05 -2.42 -11.65
N ILE A 491 -24.98 -2.18 -10.34
CA ILE A 491 -24.11 -1.18 -9.72
C ILE A 491 -22.81 -1.89 -9.33
N ASP A 492 -21.67 -1.35 -9.71
CA ASP A 492 -20.37 -2.03 -9.55
C ASP A 492 -19.29 -1.02 -9.15
N VAL A 493 -18.70 -1.22 -7.96
CA VAL A 493 -17.60 -0.42 -7.43
C VAL A 493 -16.34 -1.27 -7.40
N THR A 494 -15.35 -0.92 -8.23
CA THR A 494 -14.23 -1.80 -8.56
C THR A 494 -12.89 -1.06 -8.55
N ALA A 495 -11.87 -1.66 -7.94
CA ALA A 495 -10.49 -1.23 -8.09
C ALA A 495 -10.04 -1.46 -9.55
N LYS A 496 -9.52 -0.41 -10.20
CA LYS A 496 -9.13 -0.44 -11.61
C LYS A 496 -7.96 -1.41 -11.81
N THR A 497 -8.10 -2.30 -12.79
CA THR A 497 -7.02 -3.13 -13.33
C THR A 497 -6.15 -2.32 -14.29
N SER A 498 -4.96 -2.82 -14.66
CA SER A 498 -4.06 -2.04 -15.50
C SER A 498 -4.53 -1.88 -16.95
N ASP A 499 -5.28 -2.81 -17.51
CA ASP A 499 -5.90 -2.67 -18.83
C ASP A 499 -6.98 -1.57 -18.91
N HIS A 500 -7.36 -0.96 -17.79
CA HIS A 500 -8.45 -0.02 -17.74
C HIS A 500 -8.09 1.32 -18.41
N ALA A 501 -8.75 1.67 -19.52
CA ALA A 501 -8.51 2.90 -20.30
C ALA A 501 -8.58 4.22 -19.50
N ALA A 502 -9.26 4.20 -18.34
CA ALA A 502 -9.36 5.32 -17.39
C ALA A 502 -8.56 5.09 -16.09
N ALA A 503 -7.46 4.32 -16.14
CA ALA A 503 -6.41 4.29 -15.14
C ALA A 503 -5.33 5.35 -15.49
N PRO A 504 -5.42 6.58 -14.96
CA PRO A 504 -4.55 7.70 -15.36
C PRO A 504 -3.09 7.57 -14.91
N PHE A 505 -2.80 6.68 -13.97
CA PHE A 505 -1.49 6.50 -13.35
C PHE A 505 -1.14 5.02 -13.26
N SER A 506 0.15 4.72 -13.21
CA SER A 506 0.61 3.42 -12.71
C SER A 506 0.21 3.26 -11.24
N THR A 507 -0.22 2.05 -10.86
CA THR A 507 -0.77 1.63 -9.55
C THR A 507 0.13 1.85 -8.31
N PHE A 508 1.22 2.61 -8.48
CA PHE A 508 2.32 2.75 -7.54
C PHE A 508 2.88 4.17 -7.44
N THR A 509 2.55 5.06 -8.38
CA THR A 509 3.00 6.46 -8.31
C THR A 509 2.10 7.29 -7.41
N HIS A 510 0.78 7.30 -7.63
CA HIS A 510 -0.20 8.09 -6.84
C HIS A 510 -1.57 7.40 -6.68
N SER A 511 -1.61 6.08 -6.85
CA SER A 511 -2.82 5.27 -6.71
C SER A 511 -2.51 4.01 -5.91
N ASN A 512 -2.21 4.18 -4.62
CA ASN A 512 -2.00 3.06 -3.72
C ASN A 512 -3.31 2.26 -3.58
N PRO A 513 -3.40 1.00 -4.06
CA PRO A 513 -4.62 0.20 -3.94
C PRO A 513 -4.90 -0.23 -2.49
N LEU A 514 -3.93 -0.01 -1.59
CA LEU A 514 -3.96 -0.38 -0.17
C LEU A 514 -4.08 0.84 0.76
N ALA A 515 -4.33 2.03 0.22
CA ALA A 515 -4.52 3.22 1.04
C ALA A 515 -5.91 3.24 1.70
N ALA A 516 -5.95 3.84 2.89
CA ALA A 516 -7.18 4.09 3.63
C ALA A 516 -7.57 5.57 3.51
N VAL A 517 -8.88 5.80 3.41
CA VAL A 517 -9.61 7.09 3.46
C VAL A 517 -9.63 7.92 2.16
N GLN A 518 -10.81 7.96 1.51
CA GLN A 518 -11.05 8.67 0.25
C GLN A 518 -12.20 9.69 0.28
N ARG A 519 -12.41 10.41 1.39
CA ARG A 519 -13.30 11.58 1.36
C ARG A 519 -12.63 12.68 0.53
N PRO A 520 -13.28 13.26 -0.51
CA PRO A 520 -12.71 14.39 -1.24
C PRO A 520 -12.39 15.58 -0.32
N SER A 521 -13.21 15.79 0.73
CA SER A 521 -12.97 16.78 1.78
C SER A 521 -11.76 16.45 2.67
N ALA A 522 -11.41 15.18 2.88
CA ALA A 522 -10.21 14.81 3.63
C ALA A 522 -8.91 15.22 2.89
N SER A 523 -8.96 15.54 1.60
CA SER A 523 -7.81 16.12 0.88
C SER A 523 -7.67 17.64 1.09
N GLY A 524 -8.56 18.30 1.86
CA GLY A 524 -8.51 19.74 2.16
C GLY A 524 -8.85 20.66 0.98
N ARG A 525 -9.42 20.14 -0.11
CA ARG A 525 -9.61 20.86 -1.38
C ARG A 525 -10.95 21.58 -1.42
N ILE A 526 -10.93 22.90 -1.66
CA ILE A 526 -12.12 23.74 -1.85
C ILE A 526 -12.19 24.18 -3.33
N GLY A 527 -13.31 23.92 -4.03
CA GLY A 527 -13.50 24.43 -5.39
C GLY A 527 -14.64 23.82 -6.20
N SER A 528 -15.04 24.52 -7.26
CA SER A 528 -16.06 24.11 -8.24
C SER A 528 -15.49 23.58 -9.56
N ALA A 529 -14.16 23.46 -9.68
CA ALA A 529 -13.48 22.91 -10.85
C ALA A 529 -12.68 21.64 -10.52
N GLY A 530 -13.09 20.51 -11.09
CA GLY A 530 -12.22 19.35 -11.34
C GLY A 530 -12.03 18.28 -10.25
N ALA A 531 -12.39 18.48 -8.98
CA ALA A 531 -12.02 17.53 -7.92
C ALA A 531 -13.03 17.31 -6.75
N ARG A 532 -14.35 17.39 -7.00
CA ARG A 532 -15.37 16.91 -6.02
C ARG A 532 -15.64 15.39 -6.09
N GLY A 533 -14.79 14.66 -6.83
CA GLY A 533 -15.02 13.27 -7.24
C GLY A 533 -14.18 12.22 -6.51
N ALA A 534 -14.50 10.96 -6.80
CA ALA A 534 -13.96 9.78 -6.16
C ALA A 534 -12.50 9.45 -6.49
N SER A 535 -12.03 8.36 -5.88
CA SER A 535 -10.76 7.67 -6.10
C SER A 535 -10.19 7.72 -7.54
N PRO A 536 -8.87 7.93 -7.71
CA PRO A 536 -8.19 7.55 -8.95
C PRO A 536 -8.05 6.01 -9.09
N SER A 537 -8.04 5.27 -7.98
CA SER A 537 -7.82 3.81 -7.89
C SER A 537 -9.09 2.99 -8.11
N TYR A 538 -10.24 3.49 -7.65
CA TYR A 538 -11.56 2.86 -7.83
C TYR A 538 -12.38 3.51 -8.94
N GLN A 539 -13.39 2.80 -9.42
CA GLN A 539 -14.44 3.34 -10.26
C GLN A 539 -15.81 2.86 -9.81
N LEU A 540 -16.84 3.67 -10.13
CA LEU A 540 -18.24 3.28 -10.09
C LEU A 540 -18.69 3.10 -11.53
N THR A 541 -19.38 2.00 -11.82
CA THR A 541 -20.13 1.83 -13.06
C THR A 541 -21.56 1.42 -12.74
N VAL A 542 -22.50 1.87 -13.58
CA VAL A 542 -23.91 1.49 -13.51
C VAL A 542 -24.27 1.05 -14.92
N ARG A 543 -24.68 -0.21 -15.10
CA ARG A 543 -24.85 -0.82 -16.43
C ARG A 543 -25.99 -1.83 -16.47
N ALA A 544 -26.65 -1.93 -17.62
CA ALA A 544 -27.48 -3.07 -17.97
C ALA A 544 -26.57 -4.23 -18.39
N VAL A 545 -27.00 -5.46 -18.16
CA VAL A 545 -26.23 -6.67 -18.48
C VAL A 545 -27.23 -7.76 -18.90
N ASP A 546 -27.01 -8.37 -20.07
CA ASP A 546 -27.94 -9.35 -20.63
C ASP A 546 -27.74 -10.78 -20.11
N ASP A 547 -26.57 -11.09 -19.54
CA ASP A 547 -26.20 -12.42 -19.04
C ASP A 547 -25.44 -12.33 -17.70
N TRP A 548 -25.74 -13.24 -16.78
CA TRP A 548 -25.05 -13.39 -15.49
C TRP A 548 -23.55 -13.63 -15.58
N MET A 549 -23.06 -14.21 -16.68
CA MET A 549 -21.62 -14.38 -16.93
C MET A 549 -20.91 -13.02 -17.10
N ASN A 550 -21.62 -12.03 -17.64
CA ASN A 550 -21.11 -10.66 -17.83
C ASN A 550 -21.23 -9.79 -16.57
N VAL A 551 -21.82 -10.30 -15.48
CA VAL A 551 -21.81 -9.63 -14.17
C VAL A 551 -20.43 -9.72 -13.54
N ILE A 552 -19.85 -10.93 -13.45
CA ILE A 552 -18.47 -11.15 -12.99
C ILE A 552 -17.86 -12.44 -13.57
N ASN A 553 -16.74 -12.26 -14.27
CA ASN A 553 -15.84 -13.35 -14.64
C ASN A 553 -15.26 -14.02 -13.38
N ASN A 554 -15.38 -15.33 -13.30
CA ASN A 554 -14.99 -16.13 -12.13
C ASN A 554 -14.44 -17.51 -12.54
N THR A 555 -13.86 -18.21 -11.57
CA THR A 555 -13.38 -19.59 -11.71
C THR A 555 -13.33 -20.30 -10.35
N GLY A 556 -12.81 -21.53 -10.29
CA GLY A 556 -12.76 -22.32 -9.06
C GLY A 556 -14.14 -22.68 -8.52
N GLY A 557 -15.10 -22.95 -9.42
CA GLY A 557 -16.51 -23.15 -9.05
C GLY A 557 -17.19 -21.89 -8.53
N GLY A 558 -16.78 -20.71 -9.00
CA GLY A 558 -17.32 -19.41 -8.59
C GLY A 558 -16.55 -18.72 -7.47
N LYS A 559 -15.65 -19.42 -6.76
CA LYS A 559 -14.99 -18.90 -5.55
C LYS A 559 -13.86 -17.90 -5.81
N LEU A 560 -13.35 -17.80 -7.05
CA LEU A 560 -12.23 -16.92 -7.41
C LEU A 560 -12.61 -15.96 -8.53
N ALA A 561 -12.21 -14.70 -8.39
CA ALA A 561 -12.29 -13.66 -9.42
C ALA A 561 -10.93 -13.41 -10.07
N TYR A 562 -10.91 -12.56 -11.10
CA TYR A 562 -9.70 -12.12 -11.80
C TYR A 562 -9.34 -10.67 -11.43
N GLY A 563 -8.05 -10.35 -11.48
CA GLY A 563 -7.52 -9.01 -11.27
C GLY A 563 -6.06 -8.86 -11.74
N GLY A 564 -5.40 -7.80 -11.29
CA GLY A 564 -4.05 -7.46 -11.73
C GLY A 564 -4.09 -6.81 -13.11
N ASP A 565 -3.82 -7.57 -14.16
CA ASP A 565 -3.83 -7.04 -15.52
C ASP A 565 -5.23 -6.61 -15.96
N SER A 566 -6.22 -7.48 -15.71
CA SER A 566 -7.60 -7.35 -16.16
C SER A 566 -8.57 -8.06 -15.21
N LEU A 567 -9.85 -7.73 -15.31
CA LEU A 567 -10.96 -8.50 -14.72
C LEU A 567 -11.42 -9.66 -15.64
N GLU A 568 -10.86 -9.75 -16.85
CA GLU A 568 -11.17 -10.78 -17.83
C GLU A 568 -10.37 -12.07 -17.61
N LYS A 569 -10.98 -13.21 -17.91
CA LYS A 569 -10.39 -14.56 -17.74
C LYS A 569 -9.10 -14.78 -18.54
N ILE A 570 -8.91 -14.09 -19.65
CA ILE A 570 -7.81 -14.35 -20.60
C ILE A 570 -6.47 -13.78 -20.10
N THR A 571 -6.48 -12.58 -19.52
CA THR A 571 -5.27 -11.85 -19.10
C THR A 571 -5.22 -11.56 -17.60
N GLY A 572 -6.35 -11.57 -16.91
CA GLY A 572 -6.41 -11.42 -15.46
C GLY A 572 -5.85 -12.63 -14.70
N GLY A 573 -5.23 -12.37 -13.55
CA GLY A 573 -4.79 -13.41 -12.63
C GLY A 573 -5.81 -13.63 -11.51
N THR A 574 -5.97 -14.88 -11.05
CA THR A 574 -6.71 -15.20 -9.80
C THR A 574 -5.87 -15.02 -8.54
N ARG A 575 -4.56 -14.78 -8.73
CA ARG A 575 -3.57 -14.54 -7.69
C ARG A 575 -2.69 -13.37 -8.15
N VAL A 576 -2.65 -12.30 -7.38
CA VAL A 576 -1.95 -11.05 -7.72
C VAL A 576 -1.22 -10.57 -6.48
N ILE A 577 0.10 -10.47 -6.52
CA ILE A 577 0.90 -10.05 -5.36
C ILE A 577 1.47 -8.66 -5.65
N LEU A 578 1.18 -7.69 -4.78
CA LEU A 578 1.55 -6.29 -4.94
C LEU A 578 2.56 -5.83 -3.87
N ALA A 579 2.59 -6.50 -2.72
CA ALA A 579 3.42 -6.11 -1.57
C ALA A 579 4.05 -7.33 -0.87
N GLU A 580 5.27 -7.16 -0.38
CA GLU A 580 5.96 -8.15 0.46
C GLU A 580 5.63 -7.93 1.94
N ILE A 581 5.35 -9.02 2.65
CA ILE A 581 5.54 -9.11 4.10
C ILE A 581 6.90 -9.79 4.32
N PRO A 582 7.80 -9.22 5.13
CA PRO A 582 9.12 -9.79 5.35
C PRO A 582 9.00 -11.17 6.00
N LEU A 583 9.51 -12.20 5.32
CA LEU A 583 9.55 -13.57 5.83
C LEU A 583 10.68 -13.80 6.85
N VAL A 584 11.67 -12.92 6.82
CA VAL A 584 12.83 -12.81 7.71
C VAL A 584 13.19 -11.32 7.85
N GLN A 585 14.07 -10.95 8.78
CA GLN A 585 14.49 -9.56 8.97
C GLN A 585 15.03 -8.92 7.67
N PRO A 586 14.58 -7.71 7.30
CA PRO A 586 15.11 -6.97 6.16
C PRO A 586 16.64 -6.79 6.17
N VAL A 587 17.26 -6.96 5.00
CA VAL A 587 18.71 -6.88 4.74
C VAL A 587 19.12 -5.71 3.83
N SER A 588 18.15 -5.07 3.17
CA SER A 588 18.32 -3.83 2.38
C SER A 588 17.22 -2.82 2.69
N LEU A 589 17.55 -1.53 2.75
CA LEU A 589 16.59 -0.46 3.06
C LEU A 589 15.43 -0.40 2.04
N ALA A 590 15.65 -0.83 0.80
CA ALA A 590 14.61 -0.90 -0.23
C ALA A 590 13.50 -1.93 0.07
N GLN A 591 13.74 -2.92 0.94
CA GLN A 591 12.69 -3.85 1.38
C GLN A 591 11.62 -3.15 2.24
N TYR A 592 11.87 -1.93 2.70
CA TYR A 592 10.85 -1.07 3.32
C TYR A 592 9.92 -0.40 2.31
N ALA A 593 10.09 -0.63 0.99
CA ALA A 593 9.16 -0.14 -0.03
C ALA A 593 7.71 -0.61 0.23
N HIS A 594 7.51 -1.80 0.79
CA HIS A 594 6.18 -2.37 1.04
C HIS A 594 5.55 -1.96 2.38
N ALA A 595 6.22 -1.11 3.16
CA ALA A 595 5.69 -0.63 4.44
C ALA A 595 4.51 0.32 4.22
N ASN A 596 3.28 -0.21 4.25
CA ASN A 596 2.07 0.58 4.05
C ASN A 596 1.76 1.45 5.28
N PHE A 597 2.31 2.67 5.26
CA PHE A 597 2.05 3.76 6.20
C PHE A 597 1.44 5.00 5.51
N GLY A 598 1.00 4.88 4.26
CA GLY A 598 0.35 5.95 3.52
C GLY A 598 -0.96 6.35 4.20
N VAL A 599 -1.17 7.65 4.41
CA VAL A 599 -2.35 8.23 5.05
C VAL A 599 -3.30 8.89 4.05
N ARG A 600 -2.98 8.78 2.75
CA ARG A 600 -3.72 9.33 1.62
C ARG A 600 -3.54 8.41 0.41
N ASP A 601 -4.59 8.23 -0.37
CA ASP A 601 -4.53 7.47 -1.63
C ASP A 601 -3.61 8.08 -2.69
N GLN A 602 -3.39 9.40 -2.66
CA GLN A 602 -2.44 10.04 -3.56
C GLN A 602 -0.97 9.73 -3.20
N GLN A 603 -0.67 9.09 -2.06
CA GLN A 603 0.71 8.77 -1.69
C GLN A 603 1.16 7.43 -2.33
N PRO A 604 2.41 7.33 -2.85
CA PRO A 604 2.92 6.10 -3.44
C PRO A 604 3.03 4.96 -2.42
N LEU A 605 2.57 3.77 -2.77
CA LEU A 605 2.78 2.56 -1.97
C LEU A 605 4.28 2.26 -1.85
N LEU A 606 4.97 2.07 -2.98
CA LEU A 606 6.40 1.72 -3.04
C LEU A 606 7.31 2.95 -2.89
N SER A 607 7.15 3.70 -1.79
CA SER A 607 7.82 4.98 -1.55
C SER A 607 9.34 4.88 -1.36
N ILE A 608 9.82 3.92 -0.56
CA ILE A 608 11.23 3.84 -0.18
C ILE A 608 12.03 3.14 -1.29
N GLY A 609 13.15 3.73 -1.69
CA GLY A 609 14.00 3.24 -2.77
C GLY A 609 13.55 3.68 -4.17
N ASN A 610 12.28 4.00 -4.42
CA ASN A 610 11.84 4.69 -5.63
C ASN A 610 11.84 6.21 -5.42
N SER A 611 11.78 7.00 -6.49
CA SER A 611 11.74 8.47 -6.41
C SER A 611 11.00 9.10 -7.59
N PHE A 612 9.83 8.56 -7.94
CA PHE A 612 8.96 9.17 -8.94
C PHE A 612 8.46 10.54 -8.44
N ALA A 613 8.53 11.55 -9.30
CA ALA A 613 8.05 12.90 -9.01
C ALA A 613 6.53 12.93 -8.84
N SER A 614 6.05 13.71 -7.88
CA SER A 614 4.60 13.88 -7.68
C SER A 614 4.02 14.92 -8.63
N PRO A 615 2.97 14.62 -9.42
CA PRO A 615 2.32 15.59 -10.29
C PRO A 615 1.46 16.62 -9.53
N LEU A 616 1.52 16.58 -8.19
CA LEU A 616 0.91 17.57 -7.29
C LEU A 616 1.93 18.59 -6.76
N ILE A 617 3.20 18.52 -7.18
CA ILE A 617 4.32 19.30 -6.63
C ILE A 617 5.22 19.78 -7.78
N ASP A 618 5.65 21.04 -7.77
CA ASP A 618 6.59 21.57 -8.76
C ASP A 618 7.88 20.71 -8.79
N ALA A 619 8.37 20.36 -9.99
CA ALA A 619 9.55 19.51 -10.20
C ALA A 619 10.81 19.93 -9.43
N LYS A 620 10.98 21.23 -9.14
CA LYS A 620 12.11 21.84 -8.42
C LYS A 620 11.93 21.84 -6.89
N LYS A 621 10.81 21.33 -6.38
CA LYS A 621 10.44 21.35 -4.96
C LYS A 621 10.16 19.95 -4.41
N VAL A 622 10.07 19.86 -3.08
CA VAL A 622 9.57 18.69 -2.31
C VAL A 622 8.31 18.99 -1.52
N LEU A 623 7.87 20.25 -1.55
CA LEU A 623 6.67 20.76 -0.90
C LEU A 623 6.04 21.80 -1.82
N GLN A 624 4.73 21.73 -2.03
CA GLN A 624 4.00 22.68 -2.84
C GLN A 624 2.70 23.07 -2.15
N ASP A 625 2.45 24.38 -2.05
CA ASP A 625 1.15 24.95 -1.74
C ASP A 625 0.39 25.13 -3.07
N ASN A 626 -0.74 24.42 -3.21
CA ASN A 626 -1.59 24.42 -4.39
C ASN A 626 -2.83 25.32 -4.23
N GLY A 627 -2.95 26.04 -3.11
CA GLY A 627 -4.06 26.96 -2.83
C GLY A 627 -4.61 26.79 -1.41
N THR A 628 -5.63 27.59 -1.08
CA THR A 628 -6.24 27.62 0.25
C THR A 628 -6.53 26.23 0.79
N SER A 629 -5.91 25.89 1.92
CA SER A 629 -6.03 24.61 2.63
C SER A 629 -5.51 23.36 1.88
N TRP A 630 -4.73 23.52 0.81
CA TRP A 630 -4.18 22.42 0.02
C TRP A 630 -2.65 22.52 -0.18
N THR A 631 -1.90 21.86 0.69
CA THR A 631 -0.46 21.62 0.53
C THR A 631 -0.20 20.14 0.19
N GLU A 632 0.88 19.81 -0.53
CA GLU A 632 1.32 18.43 -0.84
C GLU A 632 2.84 18.30 -0.65
N PHE A 633 3.34 17.09 -0.35
CA PHE A 633 4.77 16.81 -0.13
C PHE A 633 5.26 15.53 -0.83
N ASP A 634 6.53 15.53 -1.22
CA ASP A 634 7.16 14.42 -1.95
C ASP A 634 7.64 13.33 -0.98
N GLN A 635 6.72 12.41 -0.66
CA GLN A 635 6.95 11.34 0.32
C GLN A 635 8.19 10.50 -0.02
N SER A 636 8.33 10.07 -1.27
CA SER A 636 9.43 9.23 -1.74
C SER A 636 10.77 9.96 -1.58
N TYR A 637 10.85 11.22 -2.00
CA TYR A 637 12.07 12.01 -1.86
C TYR A 637 12.47 12.18 -0.39
N LEU A 638 11.52 12.58 0.47
CA LEU A 638 11.79 12.91 1.88
C LEU A 638 12.18 11.67 2.70
N LEU A 639 11.57 10.51 2.43
CA LEU A 639 11.96 9.24 3.05
C LEU A 639 13.38 8.82 2.62
N ASN A 640 13.69 8.88 1.33
CA ASN A 640 15.01 8.50 0.85
C ASN A 640 16.12 9.43 1.38
N ALA A 641 15.85 10.74 1.45
CA ALA A 641 16.74 11.75 2.03
C ALA A 641 16.96 11.55 3.53
N SER A 642 16.01 10.92 4.22
CA SER A 642 16.11 10.59 5.65
C SER A 642 16.82 9.24 5.92
N LEU A 643 16.76 8.28 4.98
CA LEU A 643 17.18 6.90 5.21
C LEU A 643 18.57 6.55 4.64
N TRP A 644 18.85 6.85 3.37
CA TRP A 644 19.94 6.16 2.65
C TRP A 644 21.37 6.57 3.05
N ASP A 645 21.58 7.79 3.54
CA ASP A 645 22.91 8.26 3.92
C ASP A 645 23.28 7.89 5.36
N GLY A 646 22.34 8.03 6.30
CA GLY A 646 22.58 7.83 7.72
C GLY A 646 22.46 6.39 8.22
N PHE A 647 21.81 5.49 7.47
CA PHE A 647 21.40 4.18 7.98
C PHE A 647 21.83 2.99 7.10
N PHE A 648 21.90 1.82 7.72
CA PHE A 648 22.06 0.52 7.06
C PHE A 648 21.32 -0.57 7.87
N LEU A 649 21.35 -1.80 7.36
CA LEU A 649 20.82 -2.99 8.02
C LEU A 649 21.93 -4.04 8.07
N SER A 650 22.40 -4.40 9.26
CA SER A 650 23.40 -5.47 9.41
C SER A 650 22.82 -6.88 9.22
N SER A 651 21.49 -7.01 9.25
CA SER A 651 20.73 -8.28 9.36
C SER A 651 20.89 -9.03 10.69
N ILE A 652 21.50 -8.40 11.71
CA ILE A 652 21.55 -8.93 13.08
C ILE A 652 20.15 -8.84 13.69
N ALA A 653 19.49 -9.99 13.84
CA ALA A 653 18.19 -10.12 14.49
C ALA A 653 17.99 -11.55 15.01
N PRO A 654 17.01 -11.82 15.90
CA PRO A 654 16.63 -13.17 16.27
C PRO A 654 16.18 -14.00 15.06
N TRP A 655 16.54 -15.29 15.05
CA TRP A 655 16.05 -16.23 14.04
C TRP A 655 14.76 -16.87 14.54
N MET A 656 13.69 -16.78 13.75
CA MET A 656 12.42 -17.44 14.07
C MET A 656 12.47 -18.94 13.72
N LYS A 657 11.69 -19.72 14.47
CA LYS A 657 11.27 -21.07 14.12
C LYS A 657 10.42 -21.00 12.86
N ALA A 658 10.47 -22.07 12.08
CA ALA A 658 9.65 -22.24 10.90
C ALA A 658 9.16 -23.70 10.90
N GLY A 659 7.92 -23.94 10.46
CA GLY A 659 7.07 -25.08 10.82
C GLY A 659 7.53 -26.52 10.49
N LYS A 660 8.73 -26.93 10.88
CA LYS A 660 9.19 -28.32 10.85
C LYS A 660 8.71 -29.10 12.08
N ASP A 661 8.65 -28.43 13.24
CA ASP A 661 8.34 -29.03 14.54
C ASP A 661 6.82 -28.93 14.87
N GLY A 662 5.97 -28.99 13.84
CA GLY A 662 4.53 -28.74 13.90
C GLY A 662 4.10 -27.39 13.29
N ALA A 663 2.79 -27.17 13.24
CA ALA A 663 2.22 -25.91 12.77
C ALA A 663 2.44 -24.79 13.81
N ILE A 664 3.06 -23.70 13.39
CA ILE A 664 3.28 -22.51 14.22
C ILE A 664 2.13 -21.55 13.99
N THR A 665 1.45 -21.12 15.05
CA THR A 665 0.32 -20.18 14.95
C THR A 665 0.82 -18.74 14.77
N PRO A 666 0.15 -17.91 13.94
CA PRO A 666 0.48 -16.50 13.82
C PRO A 666 0.13 -15.75 15.10
N ALA A 667 1.04 -14.86 15.53
CA ALA A 667 0.84 -14.03 16.70
C ALA A 667 -0.28 -13.00 16.47
N ALA A 668 -0.92 -12.57 17.56
CA ALA A 668 -1.89 -11.48 17.50
C ALA A 668 -1.17 -10.13 17.25
N PRO A 669 -1.70 -9.26 16.37
CA PRO A 669 -1.22 -7.89 16.25
C PRO A 669 -1.24 -7.21 17.62
N THR A 670 -0.09 -6.73 18.08
CA THR A 670 0.03 -6.07 19.39
C THR A 670 0.12 -4.56 19.16
N PRO A 671 -0.81 -3.74 19.69
CA PRO A 671 -0.73 -2.30 19.55
C PRO A 671 0.57 -1.74 20.12
N THR A 672 1.26 -0.91 19.36
CA THR A 672 2.41 -0.18 19.88
C THR A 672 1.93 0.89 20.86
N ASP A 673 2.33 0.78 22.13
CA ASP A 673 2.15 1.83 23.14
C ASP A 673 3.52 2.40 23.57
N PRO A 674 3.96 3.50 22.93
CA PRO A 674 5.20 4.18 23.25
C PRO A 674 5.28 4.69 24.70
N ALA A 675 4.15 4.91 25.39
CA ALA A 675 4.13 5.56 26.70
C ALA A 675 4.03 4.58 27.89
N THR A 676 3.22 3.51 27.81
CA THR A 676 3.04 2.60 28.95
C THR A 676 4.08 1.47 29.04
N LEU A 677 4.81 1.20 27.96
CA LEU A 677 5.84 0.17 27.96
C LEU A 677 7.20 0.67 28.46
N ALA A 678 7.47 1.99 28.40
CA ALA A 678 8.70 2.62 28.89
C ALA A 678 8.97 2.39 30.40
N THR A 679 7.93 2.15 31.20
CA THR A 679 8.06 1.91 32.66
C THR A 679 8.22 0.44 33.04
N LYS A 680 8.12 -0.49 32.09
CA LYS A 680 8.37 -1.93 32.34
C LYS A 680 9.82 -2.25 32.02
N THR A 681 10.67 -2.30 33.05
CA THR A 681 12.07 -2.77 32.98
C THR A 681 12.20 -4.28 32.78
N THR A 682 11.18 -4.94 32.23
CA THR A 682 11.19 -6.38 32.01
C THR A 682 12.13 -6.74 30.86
N VAL A 683 12.99 -7.73 31.08
CA VAL A 683 13.69 -8.49 30.04
C VAL A 683 12.71 -8.76 28.88
N PRO A 684 13.11 -8.59 27.60
CA PRO A 684 12.22 -8.88 26.48
C PRO A 684 11.64 -10.29 26.66
N PRO A 685 10.30 -10.46 26.64
CA PRO A 685 9.73 -11.79 26.71
C PRO A 685 10.28 -12.60 25.54
N THR A 686 10.94 -13.72 25.82
CA THR A 686 11.44 -14.63 24.80
C THR A 686 10.25 -15.09 23.97
N ASP A 687 10.24 -14.68 22.71
CA ASP A 687 9.19 -15.05 21.78
C ASP A 687 9.16 -16.60 21.69
N PRO A 688 8.02 -17.27 21.94
CA PRO A 688 7.96 -18.73 21.88
C PRO A 688 8.31 -19.26 20.48
N ASN A 689 8.25 -18.40 19.45
CA ASN A 689 8.65 -18.70 18.08
C ASN A 689 10.13 -18.40 17.80
N GLU A 690 10.94 -17.87 18.73
CA GLU A 690 12.39 -17.72 18.51
C GLU A 690 13.13 -19.07 18.54
N LYS A 691 14.01 -19.28 17.55
CA LYS A 691 14.93 -20.42 17.41
C LYS A 691 16.35 -20.07 17.83
N LYS A 692 16.78 -18.83 17.58
CA LYS A 692 17.98 -18.23 18.17
C LYS A 692 17.67 -16.80 18.61
N SER A 693 18.11 -16.43 19.80
CA SER A 693 18.07 -15.03 20.24
C SER A 693 19.10 -14.17 19.49
N LEU A 694 18.91 -12.86 19.48
CA LEU A 694 19.87 -11.90 18.91
C LEU A 694 21.28 -12.08 19.49
N THR A 695 21.41 -12.31 20.80
CA THR A 695 22.69 -12.57 21.48
C THR A 695 23.37 -13.85 20.97
N GLN A 696 22.60 -14.89 20.66
CA GLN A 696 23.14 -16.13 20.08
C GLN A 696 23.61 -15.91 18.64
N VAL A 697 22.89 -15.11 17.83
CA VAL A 697 23.31 -14.75 16.47
C VAL A 697 24.61 -13.94 16.48
N ILE A 698 24.73 -12.95 17.36
CA ILE A 698 25.99 -12.20 17.54
C ILE A 698 27.13 -13.13 17.98
N SER A 699 26.89 -14.00 18.96
CA SER A 699 27.92 -14.94 19.44
C SER A 699 28.35 -15.95 18.38
N ASP A 700 27.43 -16.45 17.55
CA ASP A 700 27.74 -17.36 16.45
C ASP A 700 28.54 -16.64 15.33
N PHE A 701 28.23 -15.38 15.02
CA PHE A 701 28.97 -14.59 14.04
C PHE A 701 30.39 -14.27 14.53
N VAL A 702 30.54 -13.80 15.78
CA VAL A 702 31.83 -13.40 16.35
C VAL A 702 32.72 -14.60 16.68
N ASN A 703 32.19 -15.61 17.38
CA ASN A 703 33.00 -16.69 17.95
C ASN A 703 33.07 -17.95 17.06
N LYS A 704 32.16 -18.11 16.10
CA LYS A 704 32.12 -19.29 15.21
C LYS A 704 32.23 -18.94 13.72
N GLY A 705 32.35 -17.65 13.38
CA GLY A 705 32.42 -17.19 11.99
C GLY A 705 31.16 -17.49 11.17
N MET A 706 30.01 -17.73 11.81
CA MET A 706 28.76 -18.03 11.11
C MET A 706 28.26 -16.79 10.37
N PRO A 707 28.11 -16.80 9.03
CA PRO A 707 27.67 -15.62 8.30
C PRO A 707 26.32 -15.09 8.78
N LEU A 708 26.17 -13.76 8.76
CA LEU A 708 24.87 -13.11 8.92
C LEU A 708 24.00 -13.35 7.66
N ASP A 709 22.70 -13.11 7.79
CA ASP A 709 21.72 -13.26 6.69
C ASP A 709 22.06 -12.38 5.47
N ASN A 710 22.71 -11.25 5.70
CA ASN A 710 23.48 -10.54 4.69
C ASN A 710 24.96 -10.96 4.77
N PRO A 711 25.43 -11.89 3.90
CA PRO A 711 26.78 -12.43 3.97
C PRO A 711 27.86 -11.42 3.54
N ARG A 712 27.49 -10.22 3.08
CA ARG A 712 28.45 -9.17 2.72
C ARG A 712 29.09 -8.52 3.94
N PHE A 713 28.52 -8.67 5.13
CA PHE A 713 29.12 -8.11 6.35
C PHE A 713 30.16 -9.05 6.95
N SER A 714 31.36 -8.53 7.15
CA SER A 714 32.44 -9.21 7.86
C SER A 714 33.01 -8.35 8.97
N LEU A 715 33.63 -8.99 9.95
CA LEU A 715 34.33 -8.29 11.02
C LEU A 715 35.61 -7.63 10.52
N GLU A 716 35.99 -6.55 11.20
CA GLU A 716 37.34 -5.98 11.14
C GLU A 716 38.31 -6.87 11.95
N SER A 717 39.53 -7.05 11.44
CA SER A 717 40.48 -8.08 11.88
C SER A 717 41.32 -7.65 13.08
N GLY A 718 41.42 -8.49 14.12
CA GLY A 718 42.35 -8.27 15.24
C GLY A 718 41.76 -7.53 16.44
N ARG A 719 40.43 -7.53 16.58
CA ARG A 719 39.71 -6.94 17.71
C ARG A 719 39.33 -7.99 18.76
N ASP A 720 39.16 -7.55 20.01
CA ASP A 720 38.63 -8.39 21.08
C ASP A 720 37.19 -8.87 20.76
N ALA A 721 36.92 -10.14 21.01
CA ALA A 721 35.63 -10.76 20.74
C ALA A 721 34.51 -10.23 21.64
N GLY A 722 34.81 -9.94 22.92
CA GLY A 722 33.84 -9.40 23.88
C GLY A 722 33.40 -7.99 23.51
N ALA A 723 34.36 -7.10 23.27
CA ALA A 723 34.13 -5.74 22.80
C ALA A 723 33.43 -5.70 21.44
N THR A 724 33.78 -6.62 20.53
CA THR A 724 33.12 -6.75 19.23
C THR A 724 31.66 -7.17 19.37
N ALA A 725 31.36 -8.17 20.19
CA ALA A 725 29.98 -8.60 20.46
C ALA A 725 29.16 -7.48 21.13
N ALA A 726 29.75 -6.73 22.06
CA ALA A 726 29.11 -5.57 22.69
C ALA A 726 28.82 -4.45 21.68
N ALA A 727 29.77 -4.13 20.78
CA ALA A 727 29.57 -3.15 19.73
C ALA A 727 28.50 -3.58 18.71
N LEU A 728 28.42 -4.86 18.37
CA LEU A 728 27.36 -5.41 17.51
C LEU A 728 25.97 -5.39 18.17
N ALA A 729 25.89 -5.43 19.50
CA ALA A 729 24.63 -5.32 20.25
C ALA A 729 24.14 -3.86 20.41
N ASP A 730 24.95 -2.87 20.02
CA ASP A 730 24.60 -1.44 20.05
C ASP A 730 24.46 -0.89 18.62
N TYR A 731 23.25 -0.46 18.27
CA TYR A 731 22.90 0.08 16.94
C TYR A 731 23.67 1.35 16.56
N ARG A 732 24.27 2.06 17.51
CA ARG A 732 25.17 3.20 17.27
C ARG A 732 26.63 2.78 17.08
N ARG A 733 27.01 1.54 17.42
CA ARG A 733 28.41 1.07 17.39
C ARG A 733 28.67 -0.08 16.43
N SER A 734 27.66 -0.82 15.95
CA SER A 734 27.91 -2.00 15.10
C SER A 734 28.68 -1.67 13.81
N ALA A 735 28.43 -0.51 13.19
CA ALA A 735 29.20 0.00 12.06
C ALA A 735 30.71 0.25 12.35
N ALA A 736 31.10 0.37 13.62
CA ALA A 736 32.49 0.57 14.01
C ALA A 736 33.32 -0.71 13.93
N VAL A 737 32.70 -1.89 13.94
CA VAL A 737 33.33 -3.23 13.85
C VAL A 737 33.03 -3.97 12.54
N LEU A 738 32.06 -3.50 11.75
CA LEU A 738 31.63 -4.11 10.49
C LEU A 738 32.30 -3.50 9.25
N LEU A 739 32.70 -4.38 8.33
CA LEU A 739 33.10 -4.06 6.97
C LEU A 739 32.08 -4.61 5.97
N ASN A 740 31.96 -3.95 4.81
CA ASN A 740 31.08 -4.36 3.71
C ASN A 740 31.93 -4.93 2.56
N GLN A 741 31.82 -6.23 2.31
CA GLN A 741 32.55 -6.95 1.27
C GLN A 741 31.90 -6.75 -0.10
N GLY A 742 32.72 -6.45 -1.10
CA GLY A 742 32.23 -6.14 -2.45
C GLY A 742 31.41 -4.85 -2.53
N ALA A 743 31.69 -3.87 -1.65
CA ALA A 743 31.04 -2.56 -1.69
C ALA A 743 31.30 -1.87 -3.04
N PHE A 744 30.23 -1.47 -3.74
CA PHE A 744 30.26 -0.96 -5.10
C PHE A 744 30.01 0.55 -5.13
N ASN A 745 30.88 1.28 -5.82
CA ASN A 745 30.77 2.74 -5.92
C ASN A 745 29.79 3.14 -7.04
N VAL A 746 28.64 3.71 -6.67
CA VAL A 746 27.60 4.18 -7.62
C VAL A 746 28.08 5.26 -8.58
N ASN A 747 29.19 5.94 -8.25
CA ASN A 747 29.83 6.92 -9.13
C ASN A 747 30.68 6.29 -10.25
N SER A 748 30.74 4.95 -10.35
CA SER A 748 31.45 4.26 -11.43
C SER A 748 30.90 4.62 -12.80
N THR A 749 31.80 4.95 -13.72
CA THR A 749 31.53 5.18 -15.16
C THR A 749 32.00 4.02 -16.05
N SER A 750 32.36 2.88 -15.45
CA SER A 750 32.74 1.66 -16.16
C SER A 750 31.53 0.76 -16.38
N VAL A 751 31.21 0.48 -17.66
CA VAL A 751 30.11 -0.41 -18.04
C VAL A 751 30.39 -1.82 -17.52
N THR A 752 31.60 -2.35 -17.73
CA THR A 752 32.01 -3.69 -17.26
C THR A 752 31.85 -3.85 -15.75
N ALA A 753 32.14 -2.81 -14.96
CA ALA A 753 31.94 -2.84 -13.51
C ALA A 753 30.45 -2.93 -13.12
N TRP A 754 29.59 -2.17 -13.80
CA TRP A 754 28.14 -2.26 -13.61
C TRP A 754 27.56 -3.60 -14.06
N THR A 755 27.99 -4.12 -15.22
CA THR A 755 27.58 -5.45 -15.72
C THR A 755 27.93 -6.54 -14.71
N ALA A 756 29.17 -6.54 -14.18
CA ALA A 756 29.59 -7.51 -13.17
C ALA A 756 28.82 -7.37 -11.84
N PHE A 757 28.52 -6.13 -11.41
CA PHE A 757 27.78 -5.88 -10.18
C PHE A 757 26.31 -6.31 -10.29
N LEU A 758 25.62 -5.94 -11.36
CA LEU A 758 24.25 -6.39 -11.67
C LEU A 758 24.20 -7.91 -11.84
N GLY A 759 25.21 -8.50 -12.50
CA GLY A 759 25.39 -9.94 -12.65
C GLY A 759 25.55 -10.72 -11.34
N SER A 760 25.80 -10.04 -10.20
CA SER A 760 25.78 -10.70 -8.88
C SER A 760 24.38 -11.14 -8.41
N ALA A 761 23.32 -10.74 -9.14
CA ALA A 761 21.95 -11.24 -8.95
C ALA A 761 21.64 -12.56 -9.68
N LYS A 762 22.62 -13.12 -10.41
CA LYS A 762 22.50 -14.42 -11.11
C LYS A 762 22.57 -15.60 -10.14
N ASN A 763 22.01 -16.74 -10.54
CA ASN A 763 22.00 -18.00 -9.79
C ASN A 763 21.37 -17.92 -8.38
N LEU A 764 20.55 -16.92 -8.09
CA LEU A 764 19.88 -16.75 -6.79
C LEU A 764 18.62 -17.63 -6.70
N ALA A 765 18.65 -18.72 -5.93
CA ALA A 765 17.44 -19.48 -5.61
C ALA A 765 16.45 -18.60 -4.80
N ILE A 766 15.20 -18.50 -5.25
CA ILE A 766 14.16 -17.66 -4.65
C ILE A 766 12.88 -18.47 -4.54
N ALA A 767 12.32 -18.52 -3.33
CA ALA A 767 11.10 -19.27 -3.00
C ALA A 767 11.13 -20.74 -3.49
N ASP A 768 10.35 -21.09 -4.52
CA ASP A 768 10.29 -22.41 -5.14
C ASP A 768 11.19 -22.54 -6.39
N LYS A 769 11.75 -21.43 -6.90
CA LYS A 769 12.56 -21.39 -8.12
C LYS A 769 14.02 -21.75 -7.83
N THR A 770 14.52 -22.76 -8.52
CA THR A 770 15.91 -23.26 -8.35
C THR A 770 16.93 -22.22 -8.82
N ALA A 771 18.18 -22.31 -8.33
CA ALA A 771 19.26 -21.42 -8.75
C ALA A 771 19.53 -21.48 -10.27
N ALA A 772 19.30 -22.63 -10.92
CA ALA A 772 19.75 -22.91 -12.27
C ALA A 772 18.65 -22.87 -13.37
N SER A 773 17.42 -22.41 -13.05
CA SER A 773 16.33 -22.29 -14.05
C SER A 773 15.62 -20.93 -13.96
N PRO A 774 15.66 -20.06 -14.99
CA PRO A 774 16.06 -20.34 -16.37
C PRO A 774 17.58 -20.52 -16.53
N GLU A 775 18.00 -20.79 -17.78
CA GLU A 775 19.40 -20.96 -18.16
C GLU A 775 20.32 -19.82 -17.66
N ALA A 776 21.61 -20.10 -17.59
CA ALA A 776 22.61 -19.22 -16.99
C ALA A 776 22.62 -17.81 -17.59
N GLU A 777 22.30 -17.64 -18.87
CA GLU A 777 22.24 -16.35 -19.58
C GLU A 777 20.98 -15.54 -19.26
N ASN A 778 20.01 -16.14 -18.56
CA ASN A 778 18.65 -15.64 -18.35
C ASN A 778 18.17 -15.80 -16.89
N ASN A 779 19.06 -15.69 -15.90
CA ASN A 779 18.73 -15.99 -14.50
C ASN A 779 19.13 -14.92 -13.46
N ALA A 780 19.34 -13.66 -13.88
CA ALA A 780 19.52 -12.55 -12.95
C ALA A 780 18.17 -12.11 -12.37
N ARG A 781 17.97 -12.29 -11.05
CA ARG A 781 16.66 -12.10 -10.41
C ARG A 781 16.64 -10.88 -9.50
N PHE A 782 15.65 -10.04 -9.70
CA PHE A 782 15.37 -8.85 -8.90
C PHE A 782 13.99 -9.02 -8.25
N PRO A 783 13.91 -9.71 -7.09
CA PRO A 783 12.67 -9.86 -6.36
C PRO A 783 12.15 -8.52 -5.86
N ARG A 784 10.95 -8.16 -6.32
CA ARG A 784 10.07 -7.23 -5.61
C ARG A 784 9.35 -7.96 -4.48
N VAL A 785 8.90 -9.19 -4.71
CA VAL A 785 8.21 -9.99 -3.70
C VAL A 785 8.62 -11.47 -3.76
N GLN A 786 8.89 -12.07 -2.60
CA GLN A 786 9.13 -13.50 -2.45
C GLN A 786 7.81 -14.28 -2.36
N SER A 787 7.28 -14.72 -3.50
CA SER A 787 6.09 -15.55 -3.61
C SER A 787 6.40 -17.04 -3.75
N LYS A 788 5.61 -17.89 -3.09
CA LYS A 788 5.61 -19.34 -3.32
C LYS A 788 4.43 -19.69 -4.23
N ASP A 789 4.59 -19.42 -5.52
CA ASP A 789 3.57 -19.72 -6.54
C ASP A 789 4.18 -20.57 -7.66
N ALA A 790 3.45 -21.59 -8.09
CA ALA A 790 3.86 -22.47 -9.19
C ALA A 790 3.89 -21.75 -10.55
N ALA A 791 3.37 -20.52 -10.64
CA ALA A 791 3.49 -19.63 -11.78
C ALA A 791 4.91 -19.63 -12.39
N ALA A 792 4.97 -19.63 -13.73
CA ALA A 792 6.23 -19.53 -14.46
C ALA A 792 6.92 -18.18 -14.19
N ILE A 793 8.22 -18.09 -14.51
CA ILE A 793 8.93 -16.82 -14.46
C ILE A 793 8.50 -15.99 -15.67
N ALA A 794 8.00 -14.78 -15.42
CA ALA A 794 7.36 -13.96 -16.43
C ALA A 794 8.27 -13.62 -17.60
N THR A 795 7.79 -13.92 -18.81
CA THR A 795 8.58 -13.95 -20.06
C THR A 795 8.77 -12.59 -20.74
N GLY A 796 8.25 -11.50 -20.16
CA GLY A 796 8.33 -10.15 -20.75
C GLY A 796 7.12 -9.75 -21.60
N ASN A 797 5.98 -10.43 -21.46
CA ASN A 797 4.70 -10.08 -22.07
C ASN A 797 3.71 -9.63 -20.99
N THR A 798 3.28 -8.36 -20.95
CA THR A 798 2.36 -7.83 -19.93
C THR A 798 1.03 -8.56 -19.76
N ASN A 799 0.56 -9.24 -20.81
CA ASN A 799 -0.71 -9.99 -20.77
C ASN A 799 -0.53 -11.37 -20.11
N ASP A 800 0.72 -11.79 -19.83
CA ASP A 800 1.05 -12.98 -19.06
C ASP A 800 0.74 -12.73 -17.57
N PRO A 801 -0.21 -13.46 -16.95
CA PRO A 801 -0.58 -13.27 -15.56
C PRO A 801 0.60 -13.43 -14.59
N SER A 802 1.66 -14.15 -14.98
CA SER A 802 2.85 -14.35 -14.13
C SER A 802 3.64 -13.06 -13.84
N ASN A 803 3.46 -11.97 -14.59
CA ASN A 803 4.05 -10.66 -14.20
C ASN A 803 3.51 -10.17 -12.85
N TRP A 804 2.35 -10.65 -12.42
CA TRP A 804 1.73 -10.32 -11.14
C TRP A 804 2.12 -11.26 -10.00
N ALA A 805 2.98 -12.26 -10.28
CA ALA A 805 3.30 -13.31 -9.33
C ALA A 805 4.50 -13.01 -8.41
N GLY A 806 5.53 -12.23 -8.79
CA GLY A 806 6.60 -11.92 -7.81
C GLY A 806 7.83 -11.09 -8.22
N PHE A 807 8.44 -11.28 -9.40
CA PHE A 807 9.75 -10.67 -9.66
C PHE A 807 10.14 -10.47 -11.13
N ALA A 808 11.03 -9.49 -11.35
CA ALA A 808 11.71 -9.25 -12.60
C ALA A 808 12.91 -10.20 -12.75
N ASN A 809 13.02 -10.83 -13.92
CA ASN A 809 14.13 -11.70 -14.29
C ASN A 809 14.75 -11.18 -15.59
N LEU A 810 16.07 -10.96 -15.59
CA LEU A 810 16.81 -10.34 -16.70
C LEU A 810 17.79 -11.31 -17.37
N SER A 811 17.99 -11.11 -18.66
CA SER A 811 19.07 -11.71 -19.44
C SER A 811 20.38 -10.96 -19.33
N ASP A 812 21.50 -11.60 -19.67
CA ASP A 812 22.82 -10.95 -19.72
C ASP A 812 22.86 -9.77 -20.70
N ALA A 813 22.09 -9.84 -21.80
CA ALA A 813 21.92 -8.73 -22.74
C ALA A 813 21.16 -7.56 -22.09
N GLN A 814 20.10 -7.83 -21.34
CA GLN A 814 19.37 -6.83 -20.57
C GLN A 814 20.24 -6.19 -19.48
N ILE A 815 21.06 -6.98 -18.79
CA ILE A 815 22.05 -6.48 -17.81
C ILE A 815 23.07 -5.56 -18.48
N ALA A 816 23.62 -5.94 -19.64
CA ALA A 816 24.58 -5.12 -20.38
C ALA A 816 23.95 -3.80 -20.88
N ASN A 817 22.71 -3.85 -21.37
CA ASN A 817 21.99 -2.64 -21.79
C ASN A 817 21.69 -1.71 -20.61
N LEU A 818 21.26 -2.26 -19.47
CA LEU A 818 21.07 -1.51 -18.22
C LEU A 818 22.39 -0.90 -17.72
N ALA A 819 23.50 -1.63 -17.73
CA ALA A 819 24.81 -1.13 -17.34
C ALA A 819 25.28 0.05 -18.22
N ASN A 820 25.09 -0.06 -19.54
CA ASN A 820 25.34 1.05 -20.47
C ASN A 820 24.47 2.27 -20.15
N ALA A 821 23.18 2.06 -19.91
CA ALA A 821 22.24 3.13 -19.59
C ALA A 821 22.56 3.82 -18.25
N ILE A 822 22.93 3.07 -17.20
CA ILE A 822 23.36 3.63 -15.90
C ILE A 822 24.61 4.50 -16.07
N VAL A 823 25.60 4.05 -16.84
CA VAL A 823 26.82 4.83 -17.10
C VAL A 823 26.52 6.11 -17.89
N ALA A 824 25.62 6.05 -18.87
CA ALA A 824 25.19 7.22 -19.62
C ALA A 824 24.42 8.23 -18.73
N GLU A 825 23.50 7.73 -17.91
CA GLU A 825 22.70 8.52 -16.98
C GLU A 825 23.57 9.20 -15.90
N ASN A 826 24.53 8.47 -15.32
CA ASN A 826 25.51 9.02 -14.39
C ASN A 826 26.31 10.16 -15.03
N LYS A 827 26.87 9.93 -16.23
CA LYS A 827 27.64 10.97 -16.96
C LYS A 827 26.79 12.22 -17.24
N ALA A 828 25.52 12.07 -17.59
CA ALA A 828 24.59 13.18 -17.80
C ALA A 828 24.31 13.92 -16.48
N ARG A 829 23.96 13.20 -15.40
CA ARG A 829 23.67 13.79 -14.08
C ARG A 829 24.87 14.51 -13.48
N PHE A 830 26.09 14.02 -13.71
CA PHE A 830 27.31 14.67 -13.24
C PHE A 830 27.50 16.08 -13.83
N ALA A 831 26.95 16.38 -15.01
CA ALA A 831 26.99 17.71 -15.61
C ALA A 831 26.01 18.71 -14.97
N ILE A 832 24.99 18.25 -14.23
CA ILE A 832 24.05 19.13 -13.51
C ILE A 832 24.76 19.69 -12.27
N GLN A 833 25.00 21.01 -12.26
CA GLN A 833 25.74 21.71 -11.20
C GLN A 833 24.87 22.21 -10.04
N THR A 834 23.55 22.34 -10.25
CA THR A 834 22.58 22.80 -9.24
C THR A 834 21.51 21.73 -9.02
N ARG A 835 21.42 21.18 -7.81
CA ARG A 835 20.58 20.04 -7.45
C ARG A 835 19.75 20.34 -6.20
N GLY A 836 18.46 20.53 -6.37
CA GLY A 836 17.54 20.72 -5.26
C GLY A 836 17.43 22.16 -4.77
N GLU A 837 16.45 22.38 -3.88
CA GLU A 837 16.27 23.64 -3.13
C GLU A 837 17.52 24.02 -2.32
N ARG A 838 18.31 23.02 -1.89
CA ARG A 838 19.56 23.20 -1.11
C ARG A 838 20.62 23.99 -1.88
N ASP A 839 20.87 23.63 -3.13
CA ASP A 839 21.94 24.22 -3.95
C ASP A 839 21.63 25.65 -4.39
N LEU A 840 20.36 26.09 -4.28
CA LEU A 840 19.97 27.49 -4.53
C LEU A 840 20.46 28.46 -3.45
N ILE A 841 20.65 27.99 -2.21
CA ILE A 841 21.12 28.82 -1.08
C ILE A 841 22.65 28.85 -1.03
N LYS A 842 23.30 27.76 -1.44
CA LYS A 842 24.77 27.68 -1.55
C LYS A 842 25.16 26.75 -2.68
N ALA A 843 25.31 27.30 -3.89
CA ALA A 843 25.74 26.56 -5.06
C ALA A 843 27.06 25.81 -4.77
N PRO A 844 27.19 24.52 -5.14
CA PRO A 844 28.47 23.84 -5.12
C PRO A 844 29.45 24.58 -6.03
N GLY A 845 30.53 25.14 -5.46
CA GLY A 845 31.59 25.73 -6.28
C GLY A 845 32.16 24.70 -7.27
N SER A 846 32.51 25.14 -8.48
CA SER A 846 32.92 24.29 -9.60
C SER A 846 33.93 23.21 -9.20
N ARG A 847 33.50 21.95 -9.17
CA ARG A 847 34.34 20.81 -8.80
C ARG A 847 34.95 20.19 -10.05
N LEU A 848 36.26 20.38 -10.23
CA LEU A 848 37.06 19.63 -11.20
C LEU A 848 37.64 18.41 -10.48
N PHE A 849 37.20 17.22 -10.86
CA PHE A 849 37.79 15.97 -10.39
C PHE A 849 39.01 15.64 -11.27
N GLY A 850 40.08 15.13 -10.66
CA GLY A 850 41.33 14.81 -11.37
C GLY A 850 41.08 13.92 -12.59
N GLY A 851 41.61 14.35 -13.74
CA GLY A 851 41.42 13.66 -15.03
C GLY A 851 40.18 14.11 -15.84
N LEU A 852 39.30 14.98 -15.32
CA LEU A 852 38.18 15.55 -16.08
C LEU A 852 38.50 16.96 -16.59
N THR A 853 38.25 17.19 -17.88
CA THR A 853 38.43 18.49 -18.55
C THR A 853 37.25 19.45 -18.38
N LYS A 854 36.17 19.01 -17.72
CA LYS A 854 34.96 19.81 -17.43
C LYS A 854 34.57 19.66 -15.96
N PRO A 855 34.06 20.71 -15.30
CA PRO A 855 33.51 20.59 -13.95
C PRO A 855 32.35 19.61 -13.94
N ALA A 856 32.35 18.71 -12.97
CA ALA A 856 31.39 17.63 -12.84
C ALA A 856 31.19 17.32 -11.35
N THR A 857 29.98 16.97 -10.94
CA THR A 857 29.68 16.64 -9.54
C THR A 857 29.17 15.20 -9.45
N PRO A 858 29.95 14.23 -8.97
CA PRO A 858 29.45 12.90 -8.61
C PRO A 858 28.37 12.97 -7.51
N TYR A 859 27.63 11.89 -7.26
CA TYR A 859 26.71 11.82 -6.13
C TYR A 859 27.50 11.84 -4.82
N LEU A 860 27.13 12.73 -3.90
CA LEU A 860 27.79 12.89 -2.61
C LEU A 860 27.23 11.90 -1.57
N GLY A 861 25.91 11.75 -1.56
CA GLY A 861 25.17 10.75 -0.77
C GLY A 861 24.47 9.71 -1.64
N LEU A 862 24.15 8.54 -1.07
CA LEU A 862 23.26 7.57 -1.71
C LEU A 862 21.85 8.15 -1.89
N SER A 863 21.41 9.06 -1.01
CA SER A 863 20.16 9.78 -1.19
C SER A 863 20.10 10.54 -2.53
N GLU A 864 21.20 11.19 -2.95
CA GLU A 864 21.29 11.89 -4.24
C GLU A 864 21.26 10.94 -5.44
N PHE A 865 21.83 9.74 -5.32
CA PHE A 865 21.80 8.74 -6.39
C PHE A 865 20.39 8.16 -6.58
N ILE A 866 19.69 7.92 -5.46
CA ILE A 866 18.38 7.25 -5.43
C ILE A 866 17.26 8.24 -5.70
N ASN A 867 17.39 9.50 -5.29
CA ASN A 867 16.39 10.52 -5.56
C ASN A 867 16.49 11.14 -6.97
N ARG A 868 15.35 11.60 -7.47
CA ARG A 868 15.29 12.58 -8.55
C ARG A 868 16.01 13.87 -8.15
N PHE A 869 16.58 14.60 -9.11
CA PHE A 869 17.14 15.92 -8.82
C PHE A 869 16.02 16.95 -8.88
N LEU A 870 15.90 17.86 -7.91
CA LEU A 870 14.94 18.96 -8.04
C LEU A 870 15.60 20.05 -8.91
N THR A 871 15.25 20.08 -10.19
CA THR A 871 15.89 20.89 -11.23
C THR A 871 14.87 21.17 -12.34
N PRO A 872 14.99 22.29 -13.10
CA PRO A 872 14.20 22.51 -14.32
C PRO A 872 14.38 21.41 -15.39
N GLU A 873 15.48 20.66 -15.34
CA GLU A 873 15.80 19.57 -16.27
C GLU A 873 14.85 18.37 -16.08
N THR A 874 13.74 18.35 -16.84
CA THR A 874 12.65 17.37 -16.70
C THR A 874 13.10 15.90 -16.78
N TRP A 875 14.13 15.58 -17.56
CA TRP A 875 14.67 14.22 -17.65
C TRP A 875 15.33 13.75 -16.33
N ALA A 876 15.90 14.67 -15.53
CA ALA A 876 16.55 14.37 -14.26
C ALA A 876 15.63 14.53 -13.04
N SER A 877 14.53 15.30 -13.20
CA SER A 877 13.61 15.64 -12.11
C SER A 877 12.35 14.79 -12.00
N ARG A 878 12.05 13.93 -12.99
CA ARG A 878 10.95 12.95 -12.96
C ARG A 878 11.23 11.72 -12.08
N CYS A 879 12.47 11.22 -12.05
CA CYS A 879 12.82 10.00 -11.30
C CYS A 879 14.30 9.90 -10.91
N GLY A 880 14.60 8.94 -10.02
CA GLY A 880 15.96 8.60 -9.57
C GLY A 880 16.86 8.05 -10.67
N ALA A 881 18.17 7.99 -10.43
CA ALA A 881 19.16 7.67 -11.47
C ALA A 881 19.00 6.25 -12.05
N LEU A 882 18.68 5.25 -11.22
CA LEU A 882 18.45 3.89 -11.72
C LEU A 882 17.14 3.79 -12.50
N GLN A 883 16.07 4.45 -12.07
CA GLN A 883 14.81 4.44 -12.81
C GLN A 883 14.93 5.14 -14.18
N ALA A 884 15.65 6.25 -14.23
CA ALA A 884 15.95 6.94 -15.49
C ALA A 884 16.84 6.07 -16.41
N ALA A 885 17.78 5.30 -15.84
CA ALA A 885 18.57 4.34 -16.59
C ALA A 885 17.74 3.16 -17.13
N ILE A 886 16.74 2.68 -16.37
CA ILE A 886 15.78 1.66 -16.83
C ILE A 886 15.01 2.17 -18.06
N PHE A 887 14.41 3.36 -17.99
CA PHE A 887 13.71 3.98 -19.12
C PHE A 887 14.63 4.23 -20.32
N ARG A 888 15.87 4.66 -20.07
CA ARG A 888 16.90 4.86 -21.12
C ARG A 888 17.29 3.55 -21.81
N ALA A 889 17.37 2.42 -21.09
CA ALA A 889 17.61 1.11 -21.70
C ALA A 889 16.40 0.65 -22.54
N ASP A 890 15.18 0.93 -22.09
CA ASP A 890 13.95 0.58 -22.81
C ASP A 890 13.76 1.38 -24.10
N GLN A 891 14.26 2.63 -24.16
CA GLN A 891 14.39 3.37 -25.43
C GLN A 891 15.25 2.64 -26.48
N THR A 892 16.18 1.78 -26.05
CA THR A 892 17.00 0.92 -26.91
C THR A 892 16.48 -0.53 -27.03
N GLY A 893 15.25 -0.80 -26.59
CA GLY A 893 14.58 -2.10 -26.74
C GLY A 893 14.94 -3.14 -25.66
N ALA A 894 15.37 -2.72 -24.46
CA ALA A 894 15.72 -3.66 -23.39
C ALA A 894 14.53 -4.34 -22.71
N GLY A 895 13.32 -3.75 -22.69
CA GLY A 895 12.10 -4.37 -22.14
C GLY A 895 12.15 -4.65 -20.64
N LEU A 896 12.77 -3.74 -19.87
CA LEU A 896 13.01 -3.85 -18.43
C LEU A 896 11.79 -3.43 -17.62
N SER A 897 11.33 -2.19 -17.80
CA SER A 897 10.08 -1.67 -17.24
C SER A 897 8.91 -1.87 -18.20
N ASP A 898 9.17 -1.64 -19.49
CA ASP A 898 8.23 -1.78 -20.58
C ASP A 898 8.20 -3.23 -21.10
N ARG A 899 7.51 -4.12 -20.38
CA ARG A 899 7.21 -5.49 -20.84
C ARG A 899 5.96 -5.55 -21.74
N LEU A 900 5.57 -4.45 -22.37
CA LEU A 900 4.37 -4.42 -23.23
C LEU A 900 4.61 -5.28 -24.49
N PHE A 901 3.89 -6.40 -24.58
CA PHE A 901 3.94 -7.25 -25.77
C PHE A 901 3.36 -6.52 -26.97
N ALA A 902 4.00 -6.66 -28.14
CA ALA A 902 3.52 -6.18 -29.44
C ALA A 902 3.10 -4.69 -29.51
N ASN A 903 3.73 -3.80 -28.73
CA ASN A 903 3.37 -2.39 -28.60
C ASN A 903 1.89 -2.19 -28.17
N ALA A 904 1.52 -2.69 -26.99
CA ALA A 904 0.19 -2.47 -26.40
C ALA A 904 -0.03 -0.98 -26.02
N THR A 905 -0.36 -0.18 -27.04
CA THR A 905 -0.50 1.29 -26.99
C THR A 905 -1.71 1.77 -26.18
N ASP A 906 -2.69 0.90 -25.97
CA ASP A 906 -3.85 1.10 -25.10
C ASP A 906 -3.48 1.31 -23.62
N ARG A 907 -2.35 0.76 -23.19
CA ARG A 907 -1.87 0.79 -21.79
C ARG A 907 -0.83 1.87 -21.52
N ILE A 908 -0.24 2.42 -22.58
CA ILE A 908 0.75 3.49 -22.50
C ILE A 908 0.05 4.77 -22.04
N LEU A 909 0.54 5.40 -20.98
CA LEU A 909 0.06 6.71 -20.56
C LEU A 909 0.46 7.72 -21.64
N THR A 910 -0.52 8.44 -22.17
CA THR A 910 -0.34 9.56 -23.10
C THR A 910 -0.73 10.87 -22.42
N GLN A 911 -0.38 12.00 -23.02
CA GLN A 911 -0.89 13.30 -22.55
C GLN A 911 -2.43 13.35 -22.52
N GLY A 912 -3.12 12.70 -23.48
CA GLY A 912 -4.58 12.60 -23.50
C GLY A 912 -5.16 11.76 -22.34
N SER A 913 -4.48 10.67 -21.97
CA SER A 913 -4.87 9.81 -20.83
C SER A 913 -4.92 10.59 -19.51
N LEU A 914 -4.03 11.59 -19.36
CA LEU A 914 -3.94 12.46 -18.19
C LEU A 914 -5.02 13.56 -18.13
N THR A 915 -5.77 13.81 -19.21
CA THR A 915 -6.79 14.88 -19.30
C THR A 915 -8.24 14.38 -19.24
N THR A 916 -8.47 13.13 -18.84
CA THR A 916 -9.81 12.52 -18.78
C THR A 916 -10.61 13.00 -17.56
N ALA A 917 -11.94 12.92 -17.61
CA ALA A 917 -12.80 13.28 -16.47
C ALA A 917 -12.59 12.40 -15.21
N THR A 918 -11.82 11.32 -15.35
CA THR A 918 -11.46 10.32 -14.34
C THR A 918 -9.99 10.39 -13.92
N SER A 919 -9.18 11.30 -14.49
CA SER A 919 -7.73 11.37 -14.18
C SER A 919 -7.37 12.14 -12.90
N SER A 920 -8.33 12.86 -12.31
CA SER A 920 -8.09 13.97 -11.37
C SER A 920 -7.35 15.15 -12.01
N TRP A 921 -7.62 16.37 -11.53
CA TRP A 921 -6.77 17.51 -11.89
C TRP A 921 -5.34 17.31 -11.36
N LEU A 922 -4.36 17.58 -12.21
CA LEU A 922 -2.92 17.54 -11.94
C LEU A 922 -2.34 18.94 -12.18
N PRO A 923 -1.79 19.61 -11.14
CA PRO A 923 -1.07 20.88 -11.33
C PRO A 923 0.23 20.73 -12.14
N HIS A 924 0.92 19.58 -12.02
CA HIS A 924 2.26 19.35 -12.58
C HIS A 924 2.35 18.04 -13.41
N PRO A 925 1.59 17.89 -14.51
CA PRO A 925 1.63 16.69 -15.34
C PRO A 925 3.01 16.43 -15.99
N GLU A 926 3.88 17.44 -16.11
CA GLU A 926 5.28 17.36 -16.63
C GLU A 926 6.20 16.43 -15.82
N ASN A 927 5.80 16.10 -14.58
CA ASN A 927 6.46 15.13 -13.71
C ASN A 927 6.23 13.67 -14.12
N ILE A 928 5.31 13.42 -15.06
CA ILE A 928 5.06 12.11 -15.66
C ILE A 928 5.74 12.10 -17.03
N GLU A 929 6.43 11.02 -17.41
CA GLU A 929 7.20 10.98 -18.65
C GLU A 929 6.34 11.21 -19.91
N ALA A 930 5.11 10.69 -19.89
CA ALA A 930 4.10 10.76 -20.95
C ALA A 930 3.78 12.16 -21.50
N SER A 931 3.91 13.21 -20.70
CA SER A 931 3.40 14.55 -21.03
C SER A 931 4.39 15.45 -21.75
N ALA A 932 5.65 15.02 -21.89
CA ALA A 932 6.74 15.91 -22.29
C ALA A 932 7.89 15.17 -23.02
N GLN A 933 7.55 14.38 -24.05
CA GLN A 933 8.47 13.90 -25.08
C GLN A 933 7.80 13.90 -26.47
N THR A 934 8.59 14.19 -27.51
CA THR A 934 8.27 13.97 -28.94
C THR A 934 8.58 12.53 -29.38
N GLY A 935 8.67 11.60 -28.43
CA GLY A 935 8.89 10.17 -28.61
C GLY A 935 7.93 9.35 -27.75
N GLY A 936 7.91 8.03 -27.94
CA GLY A 936 6.98 7.13 -27.25
C GLY A 936 7.17 7.09 -25.73
N SER A 937 6.10 7.42 -25.00
CA SER A 937 6.01 7.30 -23.54
C SER A 937 6.32 5.88 -23.05
N ARG A 938 7.07 5.76 -21.95
CA ARG A 938 7.40 4.49 -21.27
C ARG A 938 6.67 4.28 -19.96
N THR A 939 5.90 5.27 -19.52
CA THR A 939 4.99 5.10 -18.39
C THR A 939 3.70 4.44 -18.84
N HIS A 940 3.34 3.33 -18.20
CA HIS A 940 2.11 2.58 -18.46
C HIS A 940 1.46 2.14 -17.15
N THR A 941 0.17 1.83 -17.20
CA THR A 941 -0.66 1.44 -16.05
C THR A 941 -0.10 0.23 -15.28
N ALA A 942 0.36 -0.80 -16.00
CA ALA A 942 0.91 -2.03 -15.43
C ALA A 942 2.33 -1.90 -14.83
N MET A 943 2.95 -0.71 -14.83
CA MET A 943 4.39 -0.51 -14.53
C MET A 943 4.88 -1.10 -13.20
N GLY A 944 4.03 -1.23 -12.18
CA GLY A 944 4.41 -1.86 -10.91
C GLY A 944 3.88 -3.28 -10.70
N ALA A 945 3.42 -3.98 -11.74
CA ALA A 945 3.40 -5.43 -11.73
C ALA A 945 4.81 -5.93 -11.36
N PRO A 946 4.98 -6.85 -10.38
CA PRO A 946 6.29 -7.32 -9.91
C PRO A 946 7.26 -7.83 -10.98
N GLY A 947 6.77 -8.25 -12.15
CA GLY A 947 7.58 -8.64 -13.30
C GLY A 947 8.30 -7.46 -13.99
N ASN A 948 7.72 -6.27 -13.97
CA ASN A 948 8.32 -5.05 -14.54
C ASN A 948 9.36 -4.49 -13.59
N LEU A 949 10.55 -4.15 -14.08
CA LEU A 949 11.66 -3.71 -13.23
C LEU A 949 11.48 -2.27 -12.75
N LEU A 950 11.52 -2.07 -11.43
CA LEU A 950 11.62 -0.77 -10.78
C LEU A 950 12.99 -0.61 -10.09
N GLN A 951 13.37 0.65 -9.86
CA GLN A 951 14.56 1.01 -9.10
C GLN A 951 14.59 0.35 -7.70
N SER A 952 13.44 0.21 -7.02
CA SER A 952 13.35 -0.50 -5.73
C SER A 952 13.87 -1.93 -5.78
N ASP A 953 13.64 -2.67 -6.87
CA ASP A 953 13.94 -4.11 -6.93
C ASP A 953 15.45 -4.34 -7.14
N LEU A 954 16.09 -3.46 -7.93
CA LEU A 954 17.55 -3.40 -8.01
C LEU A 954 18.16 -3.11 -6.64
N LEU A 955 17.60 -2.14 -5.90
CA LEU A 955 18.07 -1.76 -4.57
C LEU A 955 17.74 -2.81 -3.49
N GLN A 956 16.71 -3.65 -3.68
CA GLN A 956 16.37 -4.76 -2.79
C GLN A 956 17.48 -5.82 -2.81
N SER A 957 17.92 -6.25 -4.01
CA SER A 957 19.03 -7.20 -4.15
C SER A 957 20.42 -6.60 -3.88
N LEU A 958 20.66 -5.36 -4.31
CA LEU A 958 22.02 -4.81 -4.43
C LEU A 958 22.30 -3.61 -3.50
N GLY A 959 21.27 -2.98 -2.94
CA GLY A 959 21.37 -1.71 -2.21
C GLY A 959 22.27 -1.76 -0.97
N SER A 960 22.37 -2.91 -0.31
CA SER A 960 23.27 -3.10 0.85
C SER A 960 24.76 -3.08 0.49
N ALA A 961 25.11 -3.30 -0.79
CA ALA A 961 26.48 -3.18 -1.30
C ALA A 961 26.81 -1.76 -1.81
N LEU A 962 25.84 -0.87 -1.98
CA LEU A 962 26.08 0.44 -2.61
C LEU A 962 26.76 1.44 -1.67
N VAL A 963 27.73 2.18 -2.21
CA VAL A 963 28.40 3.32 -1.58
C VAL A 963 28.63 4.44 -2.61
N THR A 964 28.74 5.70 -2.19
CA THR A 964 29.19 6.81 -3.07
C THR A 964 30.70 7.06 -3.04
N ARG A 965 31.40 6.49 -2.05
CA ARG A 965 32.86 6.60 -1.90
C ARG A 965 33.46 5.21 -1.76
N SER A 966 34.49 4.93 -2.55
CA SER A 966 35.36 3.76 -2.37
C SER A 966 36.19 3.94 -1.09
N ASP A 967 36.29 2.91 -0.25
CA ASP A 967 37.22 2.91 0.91
C ASP A 967 38.48 2.07 0.65
N THR A 968 38.60 1.44 -0.51
CA THR A 968 39.80 0.71 -0.96
C THR A 968 40.36 1.39 -2.21
N PHE A 969 41.67 1.60 -2.24
CA PHE A 969 42.37 2.33 -3.31
C PHE A 969 43.63 1.59 -3.71
N THR A 970 43.93 1.58 -5.01
CA THR A 970 45.23 1.15 -5.53
C THR A 970 46.06 2.39 -5.81
N LEU A 971 47.21 2.50 -5.14
CA LEU A 971 48.19 3.55 -5.33
C LEU A 971 49.35 2.97 -6.16
N ARG A 972 49.72 3.65 -7.25
CA ARG A 972 50.96 3.36 -7.98
C ARG A 972 51.99 4.43 -7.64
N CYS A 973 53.11 4.00 -7.08
CA CYS A 973 54.22 4.84 -6.64
C CYS A 973 55.42 4.61 -7.57
N TYR A 974 56.13 5.68 -7.92
CA TYR A 974 57.42 5.64 -8.60
C TYR A 974 58.48 6.16 -7.64
N GLY A 975 59.66 5.52 -7.65
CA GLY A 975 60.85 6.01 -6.97
C GLY A 975 62.07 5.86 -7.87
N GLU A 976 62.95 6.85 -7.83
CA GLU A 976 64.25 6.82 -8.48
C GLU A 976 65.35 7.17 -7.48
N ALA A 977 66.53 6.58 -7.67
CA ALA A 977 67.72 6.85 -6.88
C ALA A 977 68.94 6.88 -7.82
N GLY A 978 69.67 8.00 -7.79
CA GLY A 978 70.95 8.13 -8.47
C GLY A 978 72.10 7.60 -7.61
N LEU A 979 73.05 6.92 -8.24
CA LEU A 979 74.36 6.62 -7.68
C LEU A 979 75.38 7.69 -8.08
N ASP A 980 76.46 7.84 -7.32
CA ASP A 980 77.52 8.85 -7.56
C ASP A 980 78.24 8.69 -8.92
N ASN A 981 78.09 7.54 -9.59
CA ASN A 981 78.59 7.26 -10.93
C ASN A 981 77.65 7.74 -12.06
N GLY A 982 76.47 8.29 -11.73
CA GLY A 982 75.46 8.73 -12.70
C GLY A 982 74.44 7.67 -13.12
N GLU A 983 74.49 6.45 -12.60
CA GLU A 983 73.46 5.43 -12.83
C GLU A 983 72.19 5.76 -12.03
N ILE A 984 71.02 5.63 -12.66
CA ILE A 984 69.72 5.85 -12.02
C ILE A 984 69.00 4.50 -11.91
N GLY A 985 68.81 4.03 -10.68
CA GLY A 985 67.91 2.91 -10.39
C GLY A 985 66.48 3.43 -10.24
N SER A 986 65.52 2.82 -10.93
CA SER A 986 64.10 3.17 -10.83
C SER A 986 63.24 1.94 -10.46
N ALA A 987 62.16 2.19 -9.73
CA ALA A 987 61.22 1.16 -9.31
C ALA A 987 59.79 1.67 -9.25
N TRP A 988 58.84 0.83 -9.67
CA TRP A 988 57.41 1.07 -9.54
C TRP A 988 56.80 0.08 -8.55
N MET A 989 55.96 0.60 -7.64
CA MET A 989 55.27 -0.19 -6.63
C MET A 989 53.77 0.06 -6.69
N GLU A 990 52.99 -1.01 -6.60
CA GLU A 990 51.53 -0.95 -6.47
C GLU A 990 51.14 -1.33 -5.04
N VAL A 991 50.48 -0.42 -4.34
CA VAL A 991 50.06 -0.57 -2.94
C VAL A 991 48.55 -0.44 -2.86
N VAL A 992 47.88 -1.47 -2.35
CA VAL A 992 46.44 -1.42 -2.08
C VAL A 992 46.24 -1.00 -0.62
N VAL A 993 45.54 0.11 -0.42
CA VAL A 993 45.22 0.67 0.90
C VAL A 993 43.72 0.61 1.15
N GLN A 994 43.34 0.30 2.39
CA GLN A 994 41.96 0.22 2.84
C GLN A 994 41.74 1.16 4.03
N ARG A 995 40.70 1.99 3.95
CA ARG A 995 40.23 2.86 5.03
C ARG A 995 39.40 2.06 6.04
N ILE A 996 39.74 2.19 7.32
CA ILE A 996 39.11 1.47 8.43
C ILE A 996 38.25 2.42 9.29
N PRO A 997 37.36 1.89 10.17
CA PRO A 997 36.55 2.72 11.05
C PRO A 997 37.35 3.62 12.01
N GLU A 998 38.55 3.24 12.40
CA GLU A 998 39.37 3.96 13.37
C GLU A 998 39.78 5.35 12.86
N PHE A 999 39.78 6.33 13.76
CA PHE A 999 40.39 7.64 13.51
C PHE A 999 41.93 7.55 13.50
N VAL A 1000 42.60 8.56 12.92
CA VAL A 1000 44.07 8.62 12.89
C VAL A 1000 44.62 8.89 14.30
N ASP A 1001 44.02 9.83 15.02
CA ASP A 1001 44.24 10.05 16.44
C ASP A 1001 43.18 9.25 17.24
N PRO A 1002 43.59 8.26 18.05
CA PRO A 1002 42.68 7.33 18.72
C PRO A 1002 41.92 7.93 19.91
N THR A 1003 42.18 9.18 20.29
CA THR A 1003 41.40 9.87 21.35
C THR A 1003 39.96 10.12 20.92
N ASN A 1004 39.68 10.20 19.62
CA ASN A 1004 38.34 9.97 19.09
C ASN A 1004 38.16 8.48 18.78
N VAL A 1005 37.29 7.81 19.55
CA VAL A 1005 36.85 6.44 19.22
C VAL A 1005 36.08 6.41 17.90
N ALA A 1006 36.00 5.25 17.25
CA ALA A 1006 35.47 5.12 15.88
C ALA A 1006 34.00 5.56 15.73
N GLU A 1007 33.20 5.46 16.80
CA GLU A 1007 31.82 5.94 16.90
C GLU A 1007 31.66 7.46 17.12
N THR A 1008 32.75 8.22 17.25
CA THR A 1008 32.69 9.68 17.37
C THR A 1008 32.06 10.29 16.11
N GLY A 1009 31.10 11.19 16.31
CA GLY A 1009 30.34 11.81 15.22
C GLY A 1009 29.16 10.98 14.72
N ASN A 1010 28.92 9.79 15.29
CA ASN A 1010 27.66 9.10 15.09
C ASN A 1010 26.53 9.94 15.71
N SER A 1011 25.32 9.81 15.17
CA SER A 1011 24.07 10.32 15.74
C SER A 1011 23.88 11.82 15.96
N ALA A 1012 24.92 12.64 15.82
CA ALA A 1012 24.89 14.03 16.23
C ALA A 1012 24.47 14.98 15.11
N PRO A 1013 23.85 16.15 15.42
CA PRO A 1013 23.55 17.17 14.41
C PRO A 1013 24.83 17.63 13.71
N LYS A 1014 24.83 17.53 12.38
CA LYS A 1014 26.01 17.74 11.53
C LYS A 1014 26.09 19.20 11.06
N PRO A 1015 27.28 19.76 10.75
CA PRO A 1015 28.58 19.09 10.58
C PRO A 1015 29.34 18.78 11.88
N LEU A 1016 30.34 17.89 11.78
CA LEU A 1016 31.34 17.68 12.83
C LEU A 1016 32.21 18.93 13.01
N LYS A 1017 32.64 19.21 14.25
CA LYS A 1017 33.33 20.46 14.61
C LYS A 1017 34.62 20.22 15.41
N ILE A 1018 35.57 21.15 15.29
CA ILE A 1018 36.72 21.25 16.20
C ILE A 1018 36.25 21.99 17.45
N ALA A 1019 35.97 21.26 18.53
CA ALA A 1019 35.58 21.81 19.83
C ALA A 1019 35.75 20.74 20.91
N PRO A 1020 35.78 21.08 22.20
CA PRO A 1020 35.53 20.12 23.28
C PRO A 1020 34.12 19.50 23.13
N SER A 1021 33.98 18.20 23.44
CA SER A 1021 32.65 17.59 23.53
C SER A 1021 31.92 18.03 24.79
N ALA A 1022 30.65 18.41 24.67
CA ALA A 1022 29.74 18.52 25.82
C ALA A 1022 29.03 17.19 26.13
N ALA A 1023 29.11 16.19 25.24
CA ALA A 1023 28.58 14.86 25.43
C ALA A 1023 29.68 13.89 25.90
N THR A 1024 29.43 13.18 27.00
CA THR A 1024 30.31 12.12 27.52
C THR A 1024 30.23 10.84 26.70
N ASP A 1025 29.08 10.56 26.08
CA ASP A 1025 28.89 9.46 25.15
C ASP A 1025 29.49 9.84 23.78
N PRO A 1026 30.53 9.14 23.29
CA PRO A 1026 31.12 9.42 21.99
C PRO A 1026 30.14 9.19 20.83
N THR A 1027 29.14 8.30 20.99
CA THR A 1027 28.10 8.04 19.99
C THR A 1027 27.13 9.22 19.78
N LEU A 1028 27.29 10.30 20.56
CA LEU A 1028 26.53 11.56 20.51
C LEU A 1028 27.43 12.80 20.34
N SER A 1029 28.76 12.62 20.32
CA SER A 1029 29.74 13.71 20.25
C SER A 1029 29.92 14.22 18.82
N THR A 1030 29.85 15.53 18.60
CA THR A 1030 30.24 16.21 17.34
C THR A 1030 31.74 16.56 17.27
N ALA A 1031 32.47 16.34 18.36
CA ALA A 1031 33.81 16.88 18.57
C ALA A 1031 34.91 15.98 17.98
N LEU A 1032 35.67 16.52 17.02
CA LEU A 1032 36.92 15.91 16.55
C LEU A 1032 38.13 16.67 17.08
N THR A 1033 39.23 15.96 17.33
CA THR A 1033 40.53 16.59 17.57
C THR A 1033 41.01 17.32 16.31
N PRO A 1034 41.92 18.32 16.43
CA PRO A 1034 42.47 19.01 15.28
C PRO A 1034 43.12 18.05 14.26
N VAL A 1035 43.77 16.99 14.74
CA VAL A 1035 44.37 15.93 13.89
C VAL A 1035 43.29 15.21 13.09
N ASN A 1036 42.22 14.75 13.74
CA ASN A 1036 41.14 14.01 13.08
C ASN A 1036 40.25 14.88 12.20
N ASN A 1037 40.19 16.19 12.43
CA ASN A 1037 39.50 17.12 11.53
C ASN A 1037 40.23 17.26 10.19
N VAL A 1038 41.57 17.21 10.19
CA VAL A 1038 42.41 17.30 8.98
C VAL A 1038 42.61 15.94 8.30
N LEU A 1039 43.00 14.90 9.06
CA LEU A 1039 43.40 13.59 8.51
C LEU A 1039 42.27 12.56 8.49
N GLY A 1040 41.22 12.75 9.29
CA GLY A 1040 40.07 11.85 9.32
C GLY A 1040 40.38 10.45 9.85
N ARG A 1041 40.02 9.43 9.07
CA ARG A 1041 40.08 8.01 9.47
C ARG A 1041 41.27 7.30 8.86
N ARG A 1042 41.83 6.36 9.62
CA ARG A 1042 43.07 5.64 9.32
C ARG A 1042 42.91 4.77 8.07
N PHE A 1043 44.03 4.59 7.37
CA PHE A 1043 44.20 3.61 6.32
C PHE A 1043 45.17 2.50 6.80
N LYS A 1044 44.93 1.27 6.36
CA LYS A 1044 45.87 0.14 6.46
C LYS A 1044 46.29 -0.31 5.06
N ILE A 1045 47.55 -0.68 4.89
CA ILE A 1045 48.02 -1.37 3.69
C ILE A 1045 47.47 -2.80 3.76
N VAL A 1046 46.78 -3.24 2.70
CA VAL A 1046 46.23 -4.61 2.59
C VAL A 1046 46.98 -5.47 1.57
N SER A 1047 47.70 -4.84 0.63
CA SER A 1047 48.63 -5.51 -0.27
C SER A 1047 49.70 -4.53 -0.76
N MET A 1048 50.90 -5.03 -1.04
CA MET A 1048 51.97 -4.28 -1.69
C MET A 1048 52.73 -5.22 -2.65
N ARG A 1049 53.06 -4.73 -3.84
CA ARG A 1049 53.87 -5.47 -4.83
C ARG A 1049 54.71 -4.52 -5.68
N TRP A 1050 55.89 -4.97 -6.09
CA TRP A 1050 56.65 -4.31 -7.15
C TRP A 1050 56.02 -4.65 -8.52
N LEU A 1051 55.97 -3.66 -9.41
CA LEU A 1051 55.51 -3.84 -10.79
C LEU A 1051 56.70 -4.20 -11.68
N LYS A 1052 56.48 -5.13 -12.61
CA LYS A 1052 57.46 -5.47 -13.66
C LYS A 1052 57.37 -4.49 -14.84
N ALA A 1053 58.38 -4.51 -15.70
CA ALA A 1053 58.49 -3.71 -16.92
C ALA A 1053 57.27 -3.82 -17.85
N ASP A 1054 56.57 -4.96 -17.84
CA ASP A 1054 55.37 -5.27 -18.65
C ASP A 1054 54.03 -4.88 -17.98
N GLU A 1055 54.05 -4.32 -16.75
CA GLU A 1055 52.85 -3.99 -15.96
C GLU A 1055 52.63 -2.47 -15.73
N ILE A 1056 53.56 -1.64 -16.22
CA ILE A 1056 53.60 -0.17 -16.08
C ILE A 1056 52.83 0.48 -17.22
#